data_AF-A0A9P3GSB0-F1
#
_entry.id   AF-A0A9P3GSB0-F1
#
_cell.length_a   1.000
_cell.length_b   1.000
_cell.length_c   1.000
_cell.angle_alpha   90.00
_cell.angle_beta   90.00
_cell.angle_gamma   90.00
#
_symmetry.space_group_name_H-M   'P 1'
#
loop_
_entity.id
_entity.type
_entity.pdbx_description
1 polymer ?
#
loop_
_entity_poly.entity_id
_entity_poly.type
_entity_poly.pdbx_seq_one_letter_code
_entity_poly.pdbx_strand_id
1 'polypeptide(L)'
;MRRKTDNVAPHEVTNRYREFMTATRTFSHITDLKRHGRKLRDLVYASLAVLCPACPQPDMNMEPGWRERNEELRFLDALFYAVDGNFHANLKDKRMDHEDFPLSKGAAYFADETAFAAFSEKLPPLGPEPSTCHKFEAMGHGPYWGKVSGTVGMFCARHMMVMPGGHVDLQKGERFINVDFASVSGLQRWMDLLLHYSAYDVNCQHRLYFEERLEKLWEMLEDSASAKLIPRKDFPQTIAGVGKFHALGHNADCRTRWGFGLQPGSNQVDGEAPERMWPSVNALGTRTREMNPGNRHDHMNQHYGDQNIKRVHNMPRYLCRKLAEARPHVRRVTKTLQKLEKVIDAHYGPEKLQDWRQEEEEWMKKVIIVSEKKDLPNLYDLTPRSAKTMKEIEREIEGKYATIPFGRDLAGVIEEGITLQESKIEILTAVERHKGEDAVNEMWEKFEKSWKTWQSRHANTLSPLIAQASSETKTEATDNVGDSDDSSDDDTDYQPGNTSDDCTSTSDTSTDEMNRYDGDLGTHVNASGDSDFGDDLDPQFKDGSDDDLEEELFDLEQEADEEEQKNMTGKGKGKGKRARGRKQPTRKQRSERWKAINDIEIILPSSLMMRARQRECMADAVEIEIALRVGQANEALTALRTHLITSYTFKNRAPVVDQKKMKQGQYMSTRSKTVIHSKDQKIQGSANEYRRAYSALISLGYEDKENRLKPLEKDDIKAFVVSMGDQELGYSKGNVKSSWIWQELEFLDTDEVESQFSEYSEEVVKVHWFRVSALRARWWEEQEVVLEEMRRTVRFFKYHHWIWLERGSARELEGLLGEAAYARKQAYRYERLIDGCRIMFQDIPEIDTMNIRHYAKTKDGKWIKYVYDAESITYVAQN
;
A
#
# COMPACT_ATOMS: atom_id res chain seq x y z
N MET A 1 43.37 8.76 0.63
CA MET A 1 44.54 8.79 -0.26
C MET A 1 45.80 9.07 0.53
N ARG A 2 46.11 10.32 0.93
CA ARG A 2 47.24 10.70 1.81
C ARG A 2 47.68 9.64 2.84
N ARG A 3 46.82 9.28 3.82
CA ARG A 3 47.05 8.21 4.83
C ARG A 3 47.33 6.78 4.31
N LYS A 4 47.14 6.52 3.01
CA LYS A 4 47.51 5.25 2.32
C LYS A 4 48.82 5.36 1.54
N THR A 5 49.35 6.56 1.34
CA THR A 5 50.63 6.83 0.70
C THR A 5 51.71 6.99 1.77
N ASP A 6 51.40 7.75 2.81
CA ASP A 6 52.16 7.81 4.06
C ASP A 6 51.16 7.92 5.22
N ASN A 7 51.35 7.11 6.25
CA ASN A 7 50.53 7.07 7.46
C ASN A 7 51.21 7.72 8.67
N VAL A 8 52.46 8.19 8.52
CA VAL A 8 53.24 8.92 9.54
C VAL A 8 53.09 10.43 9.33
N ALA A 9 53.41 10.96 8.14
CA ALA A 9 53.27 12.37 7.79
C ALA A 9 52.26 12.63 6.64
N PRO A 10 50.98 12.20 6.76
CA PRO A 10 49.97 12.32 5.70
C PRO A 10 49.62 13.77 5.30
N HIS A 11 50.14 14.78 5.99
CA HIS A 11 49.95 16.19 5.67
C HIS A 11 50.97 16.70 4.63
N GLU A 12 52.19 16.15 4.64
CA GLU A 12 53.27 16.46 3.69
C GLU A 12 52.97 15.91 2.28
N VAL A 13 52.33 14.74 2.20
CA VAL A 13 51.92 14.12 0.92
C VAL A 13 51.10 15.08 0.07
N THR A 14 51.53 15.33 -1.17
CA THR A 14 50.84 16.23 -2.12
C THR A 14 49.36 15.85 -2.30
N ASN A 15 48.46 16.83 -2.32
CA ASN A 15 47.03 16.55 -2.49
C ASN A 15 46.68 16.25 -3.96
N ARG A 16 46.68 14.96 -4.33
CA ARG A 16 46.30 14.46 -5.67
C ARG A 16 44.81 14.06 -5.80
N TYR A 17 43.94 14.56 -4.93
CA TYR A 17 42.53 14.15 -4.88
C TYR A 17 41.74 14.58 -6.13
N ARG A 18 42.02 15.76 -6.71
CA ARG A 18 41.32 16.24 -7.91
C ARG A 18 41.67 15.38 -9.12
N GLU A 19 42.96 15.17 -9.34
CA GLU A 19 43.50 14.37 -10.45
C GLU A 19 42.99 12.92 -10.39
N PHE A 20 42.92 12.33 -9.20
CA PHE A 20 42.35 11.00 -9.00
C PHE A 20 40.84 10.96 -9.25
N MET A 21 40.08 11.99 -8.88
CA MET A 21 38.64 12.05 -9.19
C MET A 21 38.41 12.14 -10.69
N THR A 22 39.16 12.97 -11.41
CA THR A 22 39.14 13.03 -12.88
C THR A 22 39.52 11.68 -13.49
N ALA A 23 40.65 11.09 -13.08
CA ALA A 23 41.09 9.78 -13.57
C ALA A 23 40.06 8.68 -13.31
N THR A 24 39.40 8.68 -12.14
CA THR A 24 38.34 7.72 -11.80
C THR A 24 37.12 7.89 -12.71
N ARG A 25 36.65 9.13 -12.93
CA ARG A 25 35.52 9.42 -13.83
C ARG A 25 35.82 9.00 -15.27
N THR A 26 36.98 9.39 -15.79
CA THR A 26 37.44 9.02 -17.13
C THR A 26 37.59 7.49 -17.29
N PHE A 27 38.14 6.80 -16.28
CA PHE A 27 38.25 5.34 -16.28
C PHE A 27 36.88 4.65 -16.28
N SER A 28 35.93 5.13 -15.48
CA SER A 28 34.54 4.65 -15.49
C SER A 28 33.91 4.80 -16.87
N HIS A 29 33.95 6.01 -17.44
CA HIS A 29 33.37 6.28 -18.76
C HIS A 29 34.02 5.41 -19.87
N ILE A 30 35.36 5.32 -19.93
CA ILE A 30 36.06 4.44 -20.89
C ILE A 30 35.71 2.96 -20.69
N THR A 31 35.48 2.53 -19.44
CA THR A 31 35.04 1.16 -19.14
C THR A 31 33.63 0.90 -19.68
N ASP A 32 32.72 1.87 -19.59
CA ASP A 32 31.35 1.77 -20.09
C ASP A 32 31.25 1.89 -21.63
N LEU A 33 32.08 2.73 -22.26
CA LEU A 33 32.32 2.71 -23.71
C LEU A 33 32.75 1.31 -24.17
N LYS A 34 33.76 0.74 -23.49
CA LYS A 34 34.32 -0.59 -23.80
C LYS A 34 33.29 -1.71 -23.59
N ARG A 35 32.45 -1.64 -22.55
CA ARG A 35 31.37 -2.62 -22.29
C ARG A 35 30.37 -2.70 -23.45
N HIS A 36 30.01 -1.57 -24.06
CA HIS A 36 29.07 -1.51 -25.19
C HIS A 36 29.75 -1.60 -26.57
N GLY A 37 31.08 -1.48 -26.63
CA GLY A 37 31.86 -1.44 -27.86
C GLY A 37 31.64 -0.15 -28.65
N ARG A 38 31.58 0.98 -27.94
CA ARG A 38 31.45 2.33 -28.51
C ARG A 38 32.80 3.06 -28.51
N LYS A 39 32.96 3.98 -29.45
CA LYS A 39 34.08 4.93 -29.49
C LYS A 39 33.76 6.14 -28.60
N LEU A 40 34.77 6.96 -28.29
CA LEU A 40 34.65 8.14 -27.40
C LEU A 40 33.84 9.30 -28.02
N ARG A 41 33.66 9.30 -29.34
CA ARG A 41 32.86 10.27 -30.09
C ARG A 41 31.63 9.60 -30.67
N ASP A 42 30.68 10.42 -31.11
CA ASP A 42 29.51 10.00 -31.90
C ASP A 42 28.62 8.99 -31.13
N LEU A 43 28.47 9.25 -29.83
CA LEU A 43 27.55 8.53 -28.95
C LEU A 43 26.11 8.86 -29.33
N VAL A 44 25.40 7.88 -29.87
CA VAL A 44 23.96 7.99 -30.11
C VAL A 44 23.17 7.73 -28.83
N TYR A 45 21.93 8.22 -28.80
CA TYR A 45 20.96 7.99 -27.75
C TYR A 45 20.89 6.51 -27.30
N ALA A 46 20.74 6.30 -25.98
CA ALA A 46 20.66 4.98 -25.33
C ALA A 46 21.84 3.99 -25.60
N SER A 47 22.94 4.42 -26.22
CA SER A 47 23.99 3.53 -26.72
C SER A 47 24.96 2.95 -25.67
N LEU A 48 24.90 3.47 -24.43
CA LEU A 48 25.64 3.06 -23.24
C LEU A 48 24.72 2.55 -22.11
N ALA A 49 23.44 2.32 -22.41
CA ALA A 49 22.47 1.80 -21.46
C ALA A 49 22.23 0.29 -21.66
N VAL A 50 22.06 -0.42 -20.54
CA VAL A 50 21.75 -1.86 -20.52
C VAL A 50 20.24 -2.06 -20.51
N LEU A 51 19.72 -2.56 -21.63
CA LEU A 51 18.29 -2.73 -21.91
C LEU A 51 17.71 -3.97 -21.21
N CYS A 52 16.39 -4.00 -21.01
CA CYS A 52 15.71 -5.19 -20.53
C CYS A 52 15.58 -6.24 -21.65
N PRO A 53 16.03 -7.50 -21.42
CA PRO A 53 15.95 -8.58 -22.41
C PRO A 53 14.53 -9.16 -22.59
N ALA A 54 13.66 -8.97 -21.59
CA ALA A 54 12.29 -9.50 -21.55
C ALA A 54 11.26 -8.52 -22.14
N CYS A 55 11.46 -7.20 -21.99
CA CYS A 55 10.65 -6.18 -22.67
C CYS A 55 10.70 -6.35 -24.20
N PRO A 56 9.67 -5.88 -24.93
CA PRO A 56 9.77 -5.73 -26.38
C PRO A 56 10.94 -4.81 -26.74
N GLN A 57 11.80 -5.26 -27.66
CA GLN A 57 12.89 -4.51 -28.26
C GLN A 57 12.76 -4.64 -29.78
N PRO A 58 12.16 -3.65 -30.48
CA PRO A 58 12.04 -3.64 -31.93
C PRO A 58 13.38 -3.96 -32.60
N ASP A 59 13.32 -4.81 -33.63
CA ASP A 59 14.46 -5.27 -34.43
C ASP A 59 15.59 -5.99 -33.66
N MET A 60 15.31 -6.44 -32.42
CA MET A 60 16.26 -7.19 -31.57
C MET A 60 15.68 -8.52 -31.03
N ASN A 61 14.51 -8.50 -30.39
CA ASN A 61 13.95 -9.69 -29.71
C ASN A 61 12.47 -10.01 -30.03
N MET A 62 11.84 -9.26 -30.92
CA MET A 62 10.47 -9.50 -31.41
C MET A 62 10.44 -10.60 -32.48
N GLU A 63 9.25 -11.13 -32.77
CA GLU A 63 9.02 -12.05 -33.90
C GLU A 63 8.65 -11.29 -35.18
N PRO A 64 9.02 -11.77 -36.38
CA PRO A 64 8.38 -11.32 -37.62
C PRO A 64 6.86 -11.56 -37.53
N GLY A 65 6.05 -10.57 -37.89
CA GLY A 65 4.59 -10.64 -37.73
C GLY A 65 4.03 -10.02 -36.44
N TRP A 66 4.86 -9.41 -35.59
CA TRP A 66 4.39 -8.85 -34.30
C TRP A 66 3.43 -7.64 -34.45
N ARG A 67 3.47 -6.90 -35.56
CA ARG A 67 2.53 -5.78 -35.80
C ARG A 67 1.15 -6.26 -36.22
N GLU A 68 1.12 -7.45 -36.80
CA GLU A 68 -0.02 -8.11 -37.40
C GLU A 68 -0.80 -8.96 -36.37
N ARG A 69 -0.39 -8.94 -35.09
CA ARG A 69 -1.04 -9.66 -34.00
C ARG A 69 -2.43 -9.08 -33.70
N ASN A 70 -3.40 -9.98 -33.50
CA ASN A 70 -4.76 -9.69 -33.05
C ASN A 70 -4.78 -8.70 -31.86
N GLU A 71 -5.74 -7.78 -31.87
CA GLU A 71 -5.86 -6.67 -30.92
C GLU A 71 -5.90 -7.14 -29.46
N GLU A 72 -6.72 -8.16 -29.19
CA GLU A 72 -6.83 -8.86 -27.90
C GLU A 72 -5.49 -9.33 -27.32
N LEU A 73 -4.49 -9.63 -28.17
CA LEU A 73 -3.19 -10.17 -27.78
C LEU A 73 -2.05 -9.13 -27.85
N ARG A 74 -2.33 -7.88 -28.25
CA ARG A 74 -1.29 -6.82 -28.35
C ARG A 74 -0.61 -6.52 -27.01
N PHE A 75 -1.25 -6.84 -25.88
CA PHE A 75 -0.61 -6.72 -24.55
C PHE A 75 0.67 -7.54 -24.42
N LEU A 76 0.81 -8.64 -25.17
CA LEU A 76 2.05 -9.41 -25.23
C LEU A 76 3.21 -8.54 -25.76
N ASP A 77 3.01 -7.79 -26.83
CA ASP A 77 4.02 -6.93 -27.48
C ASP A 77 4.12 -5.51 -26.90
N ALA A 78 3.38 -5.22 -25.82
CA ALA A 78 3.32 -3.89 -25.22
C ALA A 78 4.52 -3.58 -24.31
N LEU A 79 4.90 -2.29 -24.25
CA LEU A 79 5.87 -1.81 -23.26
C LEU A 79 5.16 -1.46 -21.95
N PHE A 80 5.64 -2.01 -20.84
CA PHE A 80 5.19 -1.67 -19.49
C PHE A 80 6.22 -0.76 -18.81
N TYR A 81 5.89 0.52 -18.62
CA TYR A 81 6.74 1.49 -17.95
C TYR A 81 6.07 2.16 -16.75
N ALA A 82 6.88 2.61 -15.80
CA ALA A 82 6.51 3.35 -14.62
C ALA A 82 7.36 4.63 -14.52
N VAL A 83 6.78 5.72 -13.99
CA VAL A 83 7.46 7.01 -13.79
C VAL A 83 7.13 7.55 -12.41
N ASP A 84 8.11 8.15 -11.72
CA ASP A 84 7.96 8.77 -10.39
C ASP A 84 9.07 9.82 -10.14
N GLY A 85 8.87 10.69 -9.15
CA GLY A 85 9.78 11.74 -8.70
C GLY A 85 10.46 11.47 -7.35
N ASN A 86 11.79 11.55 -7.35
CA ASN A 86 12.64 11.30 -6.19
C ASN A 86 13.32 12.57 -5.66
N PHE A 87 12.80 13.12 -4.57
CA PHE A 87 13.34 14.30 -3.90
C PHE A 87 14.57 14.03 -3.01
N HIS A 88 14.92 12.78 -2.74
CA HIS A 88 16.16 12.42 -2.05
C HIS A 88 17.40 12.48 -2.97
N ALA A 89 17.21 12.53 -4.30
CA ALA A 89 18.28 12.64 -5.30
C ALA A 89 18.75 14.10 -5.56
N ASN A 90 18.52 15.01 -4.61
CA ASN A 90 18.73 16.45 -4.77
C ASN A 90 20.22 16.87 -4.90
N LEU A 91 20.44 18.12 -5.33
CA LEU A 91 21.75 18.74 -5.53
C LEU A 91 21.79 20.10 -4.83
N LYS A 92 22.74 20.29 -3.91
CA LYS A 92 22.93 21.58 -3.24
C LYS A 92 23.23 22.68 -4.25
N ASP A 93 22.68 23.86 -4.00
CA ASP A 93 23.25 25.07 -4.59
C ASP A 93 24.58 25.40 -3.89
N LYS A 94 25.59 25.68 -4.71
CA LYS A 94 27.00 25.90 -4.31
C LYS A 94 27.77 26.42 -5.52
N ARG A 95 28.98 26.93 -5.32
CA ARG A 95 29.89 27.23 -6.44
C ARG A 95 30.15 25.97 -7.26
N MET A 96 29.52 25.89 -8.43
CA MET A 96 29.72 24.83 -9.41
C MET A 96 30.89 25.16 -10.32
N ASP A 97 31.34 24.14 -11.04
CA ASP A 97 32.13 24.31 -12.25
C ASP A 97 31.16 24.45 -13.43
N HIS A 98 31.42 25.39 -14.34
CA HIS A 98 30.59 25.60 -15.53
C HIS A 98 31.06 24.73 -16.71
N GLU A 99 32.24 24.12 -16.61
CA GLU A 99 32.76 23.17 -17.60
C GLU A 99 32.39 21.70 -17.27
N ASP A 100 31.68 21.44 -16.16
CA ASP A 100 31.26 20.08 -15.75
C ASP A 100 29.96 19.60 -16.42
N PHE A 101 30.05 19.21 -17.68
CA PHE A 101 29.00 18.48 -18.42
C PHE A 101 29.13 16.95 -18.21
N PRO A 102 28.05 16.14 -18.33
CA PRO A 102 28.12 14.68 -18.24
C PRO A 102 28.80 14.10 -19.47
N LEU A 103 29.70 13.13 -19.28
CA LEU A 103 30.42 12.49 -20.38
C LEU A 103 29.50 11.62 -21.25
N SER A 104 28.33 11.20 -20.73
CA SER A 104 27.40 10.33 -21.43
C SER A 104 26.34 11.01 -22.32
N LYS A 105 26.10 12.34 -22.21
CA LYS A 105 25.12 13.14 -22.99
C LYS A 105 24.01 12.36 -23.73
N GLY A 106 22.91 12.02 -23.04
CA GLY A 106 21.77 11.29 -23.61
C GLY A 106 21.99 9.82 -24.03
N ALA A 107 23.22 9.32 -24.04
CA ALA A 107 23.54 7.94 -24.41
C ALA A 107 23.32 6.91 -23.30
N ALA A 108 22.99 7.35 -22.08
CA ALA A 108 22.82 6.49 -20.90
C ALA A 108 21.37 6.55 -20.36
N TYR A 109 21.17 6.77 -19.06
CA TYR A 109 19.85 6.75 -18.40
C TYR A 109 19.27 8.15 -18.21
N PHE A 110 20.11 9.15 -17.95
CA PHE A 110 19.71 10.55 -18.07
C PHE A 110 19.47 10.95 -19.54
N ALA A 111 18.51 11.86 -19.73
CA ALA A 111 18.24 12.53 -20.99
C ALA A 111 19.48 13.27 -21.53
N ASP A 112 19.39 13.81 -22.75
CA ASP A 112 20.41 14.76 -23.20
C ASP A 112 20.29 16.09 -22.44
N GLU A 113 21.41 16.54 -21.85
CA GLU A 113 21.46 17.76 -21.04
C GLU A 113 21.24 19.03 -21.88
N THR A 114 21.65 19.03 -23.16
CA THR A 114 21.44 20.18 -24.06
C THR A 114 19.97 20.30 -24.44
N ALA A 115 19.32 19.16 -24.70
CA ALA A 115 17.87 19.09 -24.90
C ALA A 115 17.09 19.54 -23.66
N PHE A 116 17.45 19.02 -22.48
CA PHE A 116 16.76 19.34 -21.25
C PHE A 116 17.01 20.77 -20.76
N ALA A 117 18.19 21.36 -21.04
CA ALA A 117 18.48 22.77 -20.74
C ALA A 117 17.62 23.72 -21.60
N ALA A 118 17.58 23.53 -22.92
CA ALA A 118 16.78 24.37 -23.82
C ALA A 118 15.28 24.31 -23.49
N PHE A 119 14.78 23.15 -23.08
CA PHE A 119 13.43 22.99 -22.52
C PHE A 119 13.27 23.69 -21.17
N SER A 120 14.23 23.52 -20.25
CA SER A 120 14.19 24.12 -18.91
C SER A 120 14.14 25.65 -18.92
N GLU A 121 14.77 26.30 -19.90
CA GLU A 121 14.77 27.75 -20.08
C GLU A 121 13.40 28.31 -20.52
N LYS A 122 12.59 27.49 -21.22
CA LYS A 122 11.23 27.84 -21.66
C LYS A 122 10.14 27.46 -20.65
N LEU A 123 10.48 26.85 -19.52
CA LEU A 123 9.49 26.41 -18.52
C LEU A 123 8.72 27.60 -17.90
N PRO A 124 7.38 27.52 -17.79
CA PRO A 124 6.59 28.55 -17.10
C PRO A 124 6.90 28.60 -15.59
N PRO A 125 6.43 29.63 -14.87
CA PRO A 125 6.41 29.65 -13.41
C PRO A 125 5.73 28.39 -12.83
N LEU A 126 6.10 28.00 -11.61
CA LEU A 126 5.40 26.92 -10.91
C LEU A 126 4.03 27.43 -10.45
N GLY A 127 2.96 26.91 -11.03
CA GLY A 127 1.59 27.09 -10.55
C GLY A 127 1.12 25.93 -9.67
N PRO A 128 0.12 26.12 -8.79
CA PRO A 128 -0.55 25.02 -8.12
C PRO A 128 -1.44 24.27 -9.12
N GLU A 129 -1.29 22.94 -9.21
CA GLU A 129 -2.14 22.09 -10.03
C GLU A 129 -3.22 21.43 -9.14
N PRO A 130 -4.53 21.59 -9.44
CA PRO A 130 -5.60 21.18 -8.52
C PRO A 130 -5.84 19.67 -8.53
N SER A 131 -5.63 19.00 -7.40
CA SER A 131 -5.94 17.57 -7.27
C SER A 131 -7.45 17.33 -7.25
N THR A 132 -7.93 16.50 -8.18
CA THR A 132 -9.33 16.03 -8.25
C THR A 132 -9.57 14.71 -7.51
N CYS A 133 -8.53 14.12 -6.92
CA CYS A 133 -8.62 12.94 -6.06
C CYS A 133 -8.09 13.23 -4.65
N HIS A 134 -8.54 12.48 -3.65
CA HIS A 134 -8.46 12.90 -2.25
C HIS A 134 -7.04 12.91 -1.67
N LYS A 135 -6.72 13.95 -0.88
CA LYS A 135 -5.56 14.09 0.04
C LYS A 135 -4.13 13.81 -0.52
N PHE A 136 -3.92 13.80 -1.83
CA PHE A 136 -2.58 13.88 -2.43
C PHE A 136 -2.16 15.32 -2.74
N GLU A 137 -1.64 16.03 -1.73
CA GLU A 137 -0.79 17.22 -1.95
C GLU A 137 0.62 16.79 -2.41
N ALA A 138 0.70 16.17 -3.59
CA ALA A 138 1.94 15.58 -4.11
C ALA A 138 2.84 16.59 -4.85
N MET A 139 2.28 17.70 -5.34
CA MET A 139 3.00 18.68 -6.18
C MET A 139 3.02 20.07 -5.55
N GLY A 140 4.25 20.58 -5.36
CA GLY A 140 4.53 21.86 -4.69
C GLY A 140 4.96 21.69 -3.22
N HIS A 141 5.97 22.46 -2.81
CA HIS A 141 6.36 22.68 -1.40
C HIS A 141 6.95 21.50 -0.58
N GLY A 142 7.69 20.59 -1.22
CA GLY A 142 8.64 19.74 -0.48
C GLY A 142 9.80 20.54 0.16
N PRO A 143 10.38 20.11 1.30
CA PRO A 143 11.44 20.85 2.03
C PRO A 143 12.83 20.79 1.37
N TYR A 144 12.94 20.30 0.13
CA TYR A 144 14.20 19.94 -0.52
C TYR A 144 14.69 21.05 -1.46
N TRP A 145 15.32 22.07 -0.89
CA TRP A 145 15.86 23.24 -1.61
C TRP A 145 17.30 23.02 -2.09
N GLY A 146 17.61 23.51 -3.30
CA GLY A 146 18.94 23.40 -3.93
C GLY A 146 18.91 23.79 -5.42
N LYS A 147 20.01 23.55 -6.15
CA LYS A 147 20.06 23.73 -7.61
C LYS A 147 19.23 22.67 -8.35
N VAL A 148 19.09 21.49 -7.75
CA VAL A 148 18.16 20.43 -8.18
C VAL A 148 17.41 19.97 -6.94
N SER A 149 16.09 19.99 -6.98
CA SER A 149 15.20 19.59 -5.88
C SER A 149 14.93 18.07 -5.80
N GLY A 150 15.11 17.36 -6.91
CA GLY A 150 14.91 15.91 -7.04
C GLY A 150 15.17 15.41 -8.47
N THR A 151 14.77 14.17 -8.79
CA THR A 151 14.82 13.63 -10.16
C THR A 151 13.53 12.90 -10.51
N VAL A 152 12.96 13.13 -11.69
CA VAL A 152 11.99 12.19 -12.27
C VAL A 152 12.75 11.09 -13.00
N GLY A 153 12.29 9.85 -12.88
CA GLY A 153 12.91 8.68 -13.50
C GLY A 153 11.91 7.65 -14.02
N MET A 154 12.20 7.12 -15.22
CA MET A 154 11.44 6.04 -15.86
C MET A 154 12.04 4.66 -15.61
N PHE A 155 11.17 3.69 -15.38
CA PHE A 155 11.51 2.30 -15.11
C PHE A 155 10.62 1.35 -15.92
N CYS A 156 11.15 0.19 -16.32
CA CYS A 156 10.29 -0.91 -16.74
C CYS A 156 9.47 -1.41 -15.54
N ALA A 157 8.14 -1.36 -15.62
CA ALA A 157 7.25 -1.72 -14.52
C ALA A 157 7.32 -3.23 -14.17
N ARG A 158 7.46 -4.11 -15.18
CA ARG A 158 7.45 -5.58 -15.00
C ARG A 158 8.77 -6.19 -14.50
N HIS A 159 9.92 -5.57 -14.81
CA HIS A 159 11.25 -6.08 -14.46
C HIS A 159 12.07 -5.16 -13.54
N MET A 160 11.53 -3.96 -13.25
CA MET A 160 12.13 -2.90 -12.42
C MET A 160 13.54 -2.49 -12.92
N MET A 161 13.73 -2.42 -14.23
CA MET A 161 14.97 -1.98 -14.87
C MET A 161 14.89 -0.49 -15.22
N VAL A 162 15.97 0.25 -14.99
CA VAL A 162 16.06 1.69 -15.29
C VAL A 162 16.03 1.90 -16.80
N MET A 163 15.21 2.83 -17.29
CA MET A 163 15.08 3.07 -18.74
C MET A 163 16.14 4.05 -19.26
N PRO A 164 16.63 3.88 -20.50
CA PRO A 164 17.55 4.80 -21.13
C PRO A 164 16.89 6.16 -21.40
N GLY A 165 17.63 7.26 -21.29
CA GLY A 165 17.15 8.63 -21.57
C GLY A 165 16.04 9.17 -20.65
N GLY A 166 15.28 8.33 -19.96
CA GLY A 166 14.10 8.70 -19.18
C GLY A 166 14.41 9.19 -17.75
N HIS A 167 15.52 9.89 -17.51
CA HIS A 167 15.80 10.53 -16.22
C HIS A 167 16.16 12.01 -16.41
N VAL A 168 15.56 12.86 -15.56
CA VAL A 168 15.72 14.33 -15.60
C VAL A 168 15.82 14.94 -14.20
N ASP A 169 16.45 16.11 -14.11
CA ASP A 169 16.63 16.85 -12.86
C ASP A 169 15.48 17.85 -12.62
N LEU A 170 14.85 17.78 -11.44
CA LEU A 170 13.75 18.67 -11.06
C LEU A 170 14.27 20.01 -10.55
N GLN A 171 13.99 21.10 -11.27
CA GLN A 171 14.48 22.44 -10.95
C GLN A 171 13.85 22.96 -9.65
N LYS A 172 12.51 22.92 -9.54
CA LYS A 172 11.74 23.29 -8.34
C LYS A 172 10.47 22.47 -8.24
N GLY A 173 10.52 21.37 -7.49
CA GLY A 173 9.42 20.42 -7.36
C GLY A 173 9.19 19.58 -8.62
N GLU A 174 8.30 18.62 -8.51
CA GLU A 174 7.76 17.90 -9.66
C GLU A 174 6.67 18.72 -10.35
N ARG A 175 6.47 18.44 -11.64
CA ARG A 175 5.48 19.03 -12.53
C ARG A 175 5.15 18.02 -13.61
N PHE A 176 3.91 17.97 -14.10
CA PHE A 176 3.57 17.06 -15.21
C PHE A 176 4.43 17.27 -16.44
N ILE A 177 4.79 18.52 -16.80
CA ILE A 177 5.64 18.79 -17.97
C ILE A 177 7.08 18.20 -17.85
N ASN A 178 7.57 17.97 -16.63
CA ASN A 178 8.86 17.28 -16.43
C ASN A 178 8.72 15.76 -16.64
N VAL A 179 7.56 15.18 -16.30
CA VAL A 179 7.19 13.78 -16.59
C VAL A 179 6.92 13.58 -18.09
N ASP A 180 6.31 14.57 -18.75
CA ASP A 180 6.11 14.57 -20.21
C ASP A 180 7.45 14.56 -20.94
N PHE A 181 8.40 15.44 -20.58
CA PHE A 181 9.75 15.44 -21.17
C PHE A 181 10.49 14.13 -20.88
N ALA A 182 10.45 13.62 -19.64
CA ALA A 182 11.07 12.35 -19.29
C ALA A 182 10.52 11.20 -20.15
N SER A 183 9.20 11.17 -20.38
CA SER A 183 8.51 10.21 -21.25
C SER A 183 8.98 10.34 -22.70
N VAL A 184 8.93 11.55 -23.27
CA VAL A 184 9.37 11.86 -24.64
C VAL A 184 10.84 11.51 -24.88
N SER A 185 11.72 11.75 -23.90
CA SER A 185 13.14 11.40 -24.00
C SER A 185 13.39 9.90 -23.75
N GLY A 186 12.66 9.27 -22.83
CA GLY A 186 12.86 7.86 -22.46
C GLY A 186 12.22 6.84 -23.40
N LEU A 187 11.17 7.22 -24.15
CA LEU A 187 10.38 6.29 -24.97
C LEU A 187 10.82 6.18 -26.44
N GLN A 188 11.83 6.93 -26.89
CA GLN A 188 12.22 6.99 -28.32
C GLN A 188 12.44 5.61 -28.98
N ARG A 189 12.94 4.60 -28.24
CA ARG A 189 13.15 3.23 -28.74
C ARG A 189 11.86 2.44 -28.98
N TRP A 190 10.75 2.88 -28.40
CA TRP A 190 9.50 2.14 -28.23
C TRP A 190 8.28 2.87 -28.80
N MET A 191 8.44 4.10 -29.32
CA MET A 191 7.41 4.84 -30.06
C MET A 191 6.86 4.04 -31.26
N ASP A 192 7.65 3.11 -31.81
CA ASP A 192 7.25 2.27 -32.94
C ASP A 192 6.37 1.07 -32.54
N LEU A 193 6.14 0.80 -31.24
CA LEU A 193 5.19 -0.20 -30.75
C LEU A 193 3.73 0.20 -31.02
N LEU A 194 2.78 -0.73 -30.88
CA LEU A 194 1.36 -0.44 -31.03
C LEU A 194 0.67 -0.05 -29.71
N LEU A 195 1.21 -0.49 -28.57
CA LEU A 195 0.58 -0.38 -27.26
C LEU A 195 1.64 -0.17 -26.15
N HIS A 196 1.41 0.80 -25.28
CA HIS A 196 2.15 1.05 -24.04
C HIS A 196 1.21 0.93 -22.84
N TYR A 197 1.76 0.56 -21.68
CA TYR A 197 1.14 0.70 -20.37
C TYR A 197 1.99 1.65 -19.53
N SER A 198 1.35 2.72 -19.04
CA SER A 198 1.98 3.78 -18.24
C SER A 198 1.51 3.69 -16.80
N ALA A 199 2.43 3.50 -15.85
CA ALA A 199 2.21 3.61 -14.42
C ALA A 199 2.78 4.91 -13.87
N TYR A 200 1.96 5.65 -13.12
CA TYR A 200 2.33 6.87 -12.40
C TYR A 200 1.21 7.15 -11.40
N ASP A 201 1.55 7.56 -10.18
CA ASP A 201 0.59 7.63 -9.08
C ASP A 201 -0.60 8.54 -9.37
N VAL A 202 -0.34 9.68 -10.02
CA VAL A 202 -1.36 10.65 -10.40
C VAL A 202 -1.72 10.59 -11.89
N ASN A 203 -1.59 9.42 -12.53
CA ASN A 203 -2.01 9.22 -13.94
C ASN A 203 -3.47 9.64 -14.20
N CYS A 204 -4.34 9.50 -13.20
CA CYS A 204 -5.74 9.92 -13.27
C CYS A 204 -5.95 11.45 -13.41
N GLN A 205 -4.89 12.24 -13.22
CA GLN A 205 -4.87 13.69 -13.44
C GLN A 205 -3.92 14.02 -14.59
N HIS A 206 -2.69 13.49 -14.52
CA HIS A 206 -1.64 13.68 -15.52
C HIS A 206 -2.07 13.33 -16.94
N ARG A 207 -2.78 12.20 -17.15
CA ARG A 207 -3.10 11.74 -18.50
C ARG A 207 -4.23 12.53 -19.17
N LEU A 208 -5.12 13.17 -18.40
CA LEU A 208 -6.29 13.89 -18.93
C LEU A 208 -5.91 15.01 -19.91
N TYR A 209 -4.83 15.73 -19.62
CA TYR A 209 -4.34 16.86 -20.43
C TYR A 209 -2.99 16.55 -21.11
N PHE A 210 -2.62 15.27 -21.25
CA PHE A 210 -1.29 14.87 -21.75
C PHE A 210 -1.04 15.36 -23.18
N GLU A 211 -2.02 15.23 -24.07
CA GLU A 211 -1.87 15.61 -25.48
C GLU A 211 -1.73 17.14 -25.65
N GLU A 212 -2.52 17.92 -24.91
CA GLU A 212 -2.38 19.38 -24.86
C GLU A 212 -1.02 19.85 -24.33
N ARG A 213 -0.43 19.14 -23.34
CA ARG A 213 0.90 19.48 -22.81
C ARG A 213 2.01 19.00 -23.74
N LEU A 214 1.80 17.89 -24.45
CA LEU A 214 2.74 17.35 -25.42
C LEU A 214 2.92 18.28 -26.63
N GLU A 215 1.84 18.87 -27.16
CA GLU A 215 1.95 19.89 -28.21
C GLU A 215 2.73 21.12 -27.73
N LYS A 216 2.41 21.65 -26.55
CA LYS A 216 3.16 22.77 -25.92
C LYS A 216 4.64 22.41 -25.68
N LEU A 217 4.95 21.14 -25.41
CA LEU A 217 6.32 20.65 -25.29
C LEU A 217 7.04 20.58 -26.66
N TRP A 218 6.34 20.23 -27.74
CA TRP A 218 6.90 20.31 -29.09
C TRP A 218 7.16 21.76 -29.52
N GLU A 219 6.23 22.69 -29.28
CA GLU A 219 6.44 24.14 -29.48
C GLU A 219 7.69 24.65 -28.73
N MET A 220 7.92 24.18 -27.49
CA MET A 220 9.15 24.51 -26.75
C MET A 220 10.41 23.97 -27.43
N LEU A 221 10.36 22.78 -28.03
CA LEU A 221 11.52 22.15 -28.66
C LEU A 221 11.81 22.63 -30.09
N GLU A 222 10.82 23.09 -30.85
CA GLU A 222 10.94 23.35 -32.30
C GLU A 222 12.00 24.41 -32.68
N ASP A 223 12.14 25.51 -31.93
CA ASP A 223 13.18 26.53 -32.18
C ASP A 223 14.63 26.05 -31.88
N SER A 224 14.78 24.91 -31.21
CA SER A 224 16.05 24.51 -30.60
C SER A 224 16.86 23.55 -31.47
N ALA A 225 18.19 23.61 -31.35
CA ALA A 225 19.07 22.59 -31.92
C ALA A 225 18.75 21.17 -31.42
N SER A 226 18.06 21.07 -30.27
CA SER A 226 17.61 19.87 -29.60
C SER A 226 16.48 19.13 -30.31
N ALA A 227 15.75 19.77 -31.25
CA ALA A 227 14.77 19.10 -32.10
C ALA A 227 15.37 17.93 -32.93
N LYS A 228 16.70 17.90 -33.10
CA LYS A 228 17.44 16.80 -33.75
C LYS A 228 17.84 15.67 -32.79
N LEU A 229 17.69 15.86 -31.49
CA LEU A 229 18.04 14.90 -30.42
C LEU A 229 16.82 14.12 -29.92
N ILE A 230 15.62 14.64 -30.17
CA ILE A 230 14.34 14.05 -29.80
C ILE A 230 13.43 14.11 -31.04
N PRO A 231 13.26 13.00 -31.80
CA PRO A 231 12.39 13.01 -32.98
C PRO A 231 10.93 13.09 -32.56
N ARG A 232 10.18 14.08 -33.08
CA ARG A 232 8.72 14.15 -32.95
C ARG A 232 8.10 12.89 -33.59
N LYS A 233 7.33 12.16 -32.78
CA LYS A 233 6.54 10.98 -33.17
C LYS A 233 5.26 10.99 -32.35
N ASP A 234 4.17 10.54 -32.95
CA ASP A 234 2.90 10.33 -32.26
C ASP A 234 3.04 9.23 -31.23
N PHE A 235 2.40 9.37 -30.07
CA PHE A 235 2.41 8.34 -29.04
C PHE A 235 1.52 7.16 -29.47
N PRO A 236 1.97 5.90 -29.30
CA PRO A 236 1.08 4.76 -29.47
C PRO A 236 0.00 4.74 -28.39
N GLN A 237 -1.03 3.92 -28.59
CA GLN A 237 -2.11 3.73 -27.62
C GLN A 237 -1.50 3.46 -26.23
N THR A 238 -1.84 4.27 -25.24
CA THR A 238 -1.20 4.25 -23.92
C THR A 238 -2.25 4.01 -22.84
N ILE A 239 -2.35 2.77 -22.36
CA ILE A 239 -3.22 2.40 -21.24
C ILE A 239 -2.57 2.90 -19.95
N ALA A 240 -3.04 4.05 -19.48
CA ALA A 240 -2.55 4.68 -18.26
C ALA A 240 -3.32 4.17 -17.02
N GLY A 241 -2.57 3.86 -15.97
CA GLY A 241 -3.07 3.38 -14.68
C GLY A 241 -2.22 3.86 -13.50
N VAL A 242 -2.75 3.66 -12.29
CA VAL A 242 -2.13 4.03 -11.01
C VAL A 242 -1.52 2.79 -10.35
N GLY A 243 -0.40 2.94 -9.64
CA GLY A 243 0.27 1.85 -8.92
C GLY A 243 -0.65 1.16 -7.91
N LYS A 244 -0.55 -0.17 -7.76
CA LYS A 244 -1.46 -0.98 -6.91
C LYS A 244 -1.42 -0.58 -5.43
N PHE A 245 -0.34 0.01 -4.93
CA PHE A 245 -0.26 0.53 -3.56
C PHE A 245 -0.82 1.96 -3.48
N HIS A 246 -0.41 2.85 -4.39
CA HIS A 246 -0.87 4.25 -4.36
C HIS A 246 -2.36 4.41 -4.71
N ALA A 247 -2.91 3.54 -5.56
CA ALA A 247 -4.34 3.48 -5.85
C ALA A 247 -5.21 3.31 -4.60
N LEU A 248 -4.70 2.71 -3.51
CA LEU A 248 -5.45 2.60 -2.25
C LEU A 248 -5.79 3.95 -1.62
N GLY A 249 -4.98 4.99 -1.87
CA GLY A 249 -5.26 6.36 -1.45
C GLY A 249 -6.23 7.11 -2.37
N HIS A 250 -6.66 6.51 -3.49
CA HIS A 250 -7.60 7.09 -4.43
C HIS A 250 -9.04 6.66 -4.11
N ASN A 251 -10.02 7.46 -4.52
CA ASN A 251 -11.45 7.13 -4.34
C ASN A 251 -11.88 5.91 -5.19
N ALA A 252 -13.00 5.27 -4.83
CA ALA A 252 -13.44 4.00 -5.42
C ALA A 252 -13.53 4.05 -6.95
N ASP A 253 -14.19 5.07 -7.50
CA ASP A 253 -14.26 5.35 -8.94
C ASP A 253 -12.88 5.38 -9.62
N CYS A 254 -11.91 6.06 -9.00
CA CYS A 254 -10.57 6.17 -9.55
C CYS A 254 -9.81 4.84 -9.44
N ARG A 255 -10.00 4.06 -8.37
CA ARG A 255 -9.48 2.67 -8.26
C ARG A 255 -10.03 1.77 -9.36
N THR A 256 -11.34 1.85 -9.63
CA THR A 256 -11.97 1.04 -10.68
C THR A 256 -11.52 1.45 -12.07
N ARG A 257 -11.53 2.76 -12.38
CA ARG A 257 -11.15 3.28 -13.70
C ARG A 257 -9.66 3.12 -13.97
N TRP A 258 -8.78 3.37 -13.00
CA TRP A 258 -7.32 3.48 -13.20
C TRP A 258 -6.48 2.35 -12.57
N GLY A 259 -7.10 1.36 -11.94
CA GLY A 259 -6.39 0.21 -11.37
C GLY A 259 -6.00 -0.84 -12.43
N PHE A 260 -4.69 -1.15 -12.52
CA PHE A 260 -4.18 -2.21 -13.42
C PHE A 260 -4.75 -3.61 -13.18
N GLY A 261 -5.37 -3.86 -12.03
CA GLY A 261 -6.07 -5.12 -11.77
C GLY A 261 -7.35 -5.30 -12.61
N LEU A 262 -7.89 -4.22 -13.17
CA LEU A 262 -9.20 -4.21 -13.84
C LEU A 262 -9.12 -3.85 -15.32
N GLN A 263 -8.18 -2.98 -15.72
CA GLN A 263 -7.93 -2.65 -17.13
C GLN A 263 -7.52 -3.91 -17.94
N PRO A 264 -7.91 -4.01 -19.23
CA PRO A 264 -7.57 -5.17 -20.07
C PRO A 264 -6.08 -5.20 -20.43
N GLY A 265 -5.51 -6.40 -20.50
CA GLY A 265 -4.12 -6.65 -20.91
C GLY A 265 -3.04 -6.22 -19.90
N SER A 266 -3.38 -5.51 -18.83
CA SER A 266 -2.41 -5.07 -17.81
C SER A 266 -1.92 -6.17 -16.86
N ASN A 267 -2.31 -7.44 -17.06
CA ASN A 267 -1.73 -8.62 -16.42
C ASN A 267 -1.62 -8.46 -14.89
N GLN A 268 -0.56 -8.99 -14.26
CA GLN A 268 -0.32 -8.78 -12.83
C GLN A 268 0.73 -7.70 -12.54
N VAL A 269 0.98 -6.78 -13.49
CA VAL A 269 1.78 -5.58 -13.21
C VAL A 269 1.23 -4.84 -11.98
N ASP A 270 2.12 -4.30 -11.16
CA ASP A 270 1.73 -3.50 -10.00
C ASP A 270 2.01 -2.01 -10.19
N GLY A 271 2.88 -1.62 -11.13
CA GLY A 271 3.32 -0.24 -11.34
C GLY A 271 4.42 0.20 -10.36
N GLU A 272 4.60 -0.54 -9.26
CA GLU A 272 5.43 -0.23 -8.10
C GLU A 272 6.93 -0.52 -8.35
N ALA A 273 7.46 -0.09 -9.49
CA ALA A 273 8.88 -0.25 -9.84
C ALA A 273 9.79 0.85 -9.27
N PRO A 274 9.43 2.16 -9.30
CA PRO A 274 10.30 3.23 -8.81
C PRO A 274 10.59 3.11 -7.30
N GLU A 275 9.58 2.90 -6.47
CA GLU A 275 9.61 2.82 -4.99
C GLU A 275 10.49 1.67 -4.50
N ARG A 276 10.62 0.61 -5.31
CA ARG A 276 11.53 -0.53 -5.08
C ARG A 276 12.96 -0.24 -5.51
N MET A 277 13.17 0.70 -6.43
CA MET A 277 14.49 1.09 -6.94
C MET A 277 15.09 2.26 -6.15
N TRP A 278 14.28 3.22 -5.72
CA TRP A 278 14.73 4.42 -5.00
C TRP A 278 15.53 4.16 -3.73
N PRO A 279 15.23 3.18 -2.86
CA PRO A 279 16.06 2.90 -1.68
C PRO A 279 17.54 2.65 -2.03
N SER A 280 17.82 2.07 -3.19
CA SER A 280 19.19 1.84 -3.68
C SER A 280 19.83 3.09 -4.31
N VAL A 281 19.04 4.04 -4.80
CA VAL A 281 19.51 5.34 -5.34
C VAL A 281 19.70 6.36 -4.22
N ASN A 282 18.81 6.37 -3.23
CA ASN A 282 18.82 7.27 -2.07
C ASN A 282 20.06 7.04 -1.19
N ALA A 283 20.58 5.81 -1.17
CA ALA A 283 21.88 5.48 -0.59
C ALA A 283 23.07 6.23 -1.23
N LEU A 284 22.94 6.71 -2.47
CA LEU A 284 23.91 7.60 -3.12
C LEU A 284 23.67 9.08 -2.83
N GLY A 285 22.46 9.47 -2.40
CA GLY A 285 22.02 10.87 -2.31
C GLY A 285 22.99 11.77 -1.52
N THR A 286 23.51 11.28 -0.40
CA THR A 286 24.50 12.01 0.43
C THR A 286 25.83 12.26 -0.28
N ARG A 287 26.18 11.45 -1.29
CA ARG A 287 27.38 11.61 -2.12
C ARG A 287 27.10 12.46 -3.36
N THR A 288 26.00 12.20 -4.06
CA THR A 288 25.64 12.90 -5.30
C THR A 288 25.27 14.37 -5.06
N ARG A 289 24.63 14.68 -3.93
CA ARG A 289 24.24 16.05 -3.55
C ARG A 289 25.39 17.04 -3.39
N GLU A 290 26.61 16.55 -3.16
CA GLU A 290 27.82 17.37 -3.00
C GLU A 290 28.69 17.43 -4.27
N MET A 291 28.33 16.69 -5.34
CA MET A 291 29.05 16.66 -6.62
C MET A 291 28.74 17.89 -7.50
N ASN A 292 29.38 17.98 -8.67
CA ASN A 292 28.96 18.89 -9.74
C ASN A 292 27.97 18.14 -10.68
N PRO A 293 27.16 18.84 -11.50
CA PRO A 293 26.00 18.25 -12.18
C PRO A 293 26.36 17.08 -13.12
N GLY A 294 27.27 17.29 -14.06
CA GLY A 294 27.68 16.28 -15.03
C GLY A 294 28.34 15.06 -14.38
N ASN A 295 29.19 15.28 -13.37
CA ASN A 295 29.81 14.21 -12.60
C ASN A 295 28.80 13.42 -11.75
N ARG A 296 27.71 14.07 -11.28
CA ARG A 296 26.59 13.40 -10.59
C ARG A 296 25.84 12.49 -11.56
N HIS A 297 25.47 12.97 -12.75
CA HIS A 297 24.80 12.15 -13.77
C HIS A 297 25.66 10.95 -14.17
N ASP A 298 26.94 11.13 -14.49
CA ASP A 298 27.84 10.03 -14.85
C ASP A 298 27.94 8.97 -13.73
N HIS A 299 28.00 9.40 -12.46
CA HIS A 299 28.04 8.46 -11.34
C HIS A 299 26.72 7.70 -11.15
N MET A 300 25.58 8.37 -11.31
CA MET A 300 24.26 7.72 -11.25
C MET A 300 24.04 6.77 -12.43
N ASN A 301 24.43 7.17 -13.65
CA ASN A 301 24.41 6.33 -14.86
C ASN A 301 25.21 5.03 -14.65
N GLN A 302 26.38 5.10 -14.01
CA GLN A 302 27.17 3.90 -13.68
C GLN A 302 26.46 2.96 -12.70
N HIS A 303 25.74 3.51 -11.71
CA HIS A 303 24.98 2.72 -10.73
C HIS A 303 23.74 2.06 -11.37
N TYR A 304 22.99 2.80 -12.18
CA TYR A 304 21.89 2.27 -12.98
C TYR A 304 22.36 1.15 -13.94
N GLY A 305 23.56 1.30 -14.53
CA GLY A 305 24.20 0.26 -15.33
C GLY A 305 24.46 -1.03 -14.56
N ASP A 306 25.05 -0.94 -13.36
CA ASP A 306 25.30 -2.10 -12.48
C ASP A 306 23.99 -2.76 -11.99
N GLN A 307 22.98 -1.96 -11.61
CA GLN A 307 21.64 -2.46 -11.27
C GLN A 307 21.00 -3.23 -12.42
N ASN A 308 21.00 -2.67 -13.64
CA ASN A 308 20.42 -3.30 -14.81
C ASN A 308 21.18 -4.59 -15.19
N ILE A 309 22.53 -4.59 -15.18
CA ILE A 309 23.33 -5.80 -15.47
C ILE A 309 22.97 -6.94 -14.51
N LYS A 310 22.81 -6.66 -13.21
CA LYS A 310 22.39 -7.67 -12.21
C LYS A 310 21.00 -8.24 -12.51
N ARG A 311 20.07 -7.41 -12.99
CA ARG A 311 18.72 -7.84 -13.40
C ARG A 311 18.77 -8.68 -14.69
N VAL A 312 19.56 -8.30 -15.69
CA VAL A 312 19.79 -9.09 -16.92
C VAL A 312 20.29 -10.50 -16.57
N HIS A 313 21.32 -10.60 -15.74
CA HIS A 313 21.90 -11.90 -15.34
C HIS A 313 20.93 -12.79 -14.56
N ASN A 314 20.00 -12.20 -13.81
CA ASN A 314 19.00 -12.94 -13.02
C ASN A 314 17.67 -13.16 -13.77
N MET A 315 17.51 -12.66 -15.00
CA MET A 315 16.22 -12.66 -15.70
C MET A 315 15.60 -14.06 -15.86
N PRO A 316 16.34 -15.12 -16.26
CA PRO A 316 15.73 -16.45 -16.42
C PRO A 316 15.13 -16.95 -15.10
N ARG A 317 15.84 -16.77 -13.98
CA ARG A 317 15.36 -17.14 -12.63
C ARG A 317 14.16 -16.30 -12.18
N TYR A 318 14.13 -15.01 -12.53
CA TYR A 318 12.99 -14.14 -12.25
C TYR A 318 11.72 -14.64 -12.97
N LEU A 319 11.83 -14.93 -14.27
CA LEU A 319 10.72 -15.40 -15.09
C LEU A 319 10.24 -16.79 -14.68
N CYS A 320 11.15 -17.73 -14.35
CA CYS A 320 10.75 -19.06 -13.84
C CYS A 320 9.87 -18.96 -12.60
N ARG A 321 10.25 -18.09 -11.65
CA ARG A 321 9.46 -17.84 -10.45
C ARG A 321 8.09 -17.23 -10.80
N LYS A 322 8.04 -16.26 -11.71
CA LYS A 322 6.77 -15.63 -12.14
C LYS A 322 5.83 -16.61 -12.85
N LEU A 323 6.34 -17.56 -13.64
CA LEU A 323 5.52 -18.61 -14.25
C LEU A 323 5.03 -19.65 -13.23
N ALA A 324 5.87 -20.00 -12.25
CA ALA A 324 5.52 -20.88 -11.14
C ALA A 324 4.48 -20.26 -10.19
N GLU A 325 4.47 -18.93 -10.07
CA GLU A 325 3.46 -18.12 -9.37
C GLU A 325 2.15 -18.08 -10.19
N ALA A 326 2.20 -17.71 -11.47
CA ALA A 326 1.01 -17.50 -12.30
C ALA A 326 0.18 -18.78 -12.55
N ARG A 327 0.83 -19.91 -12.88
CA ARG A 327 0.13 -21.17 -13.23
C ARG A 327 -0.84 -21.68 -12.15
N PRO A 328 -0.47 -21.76 -10.85
CA PRO A 328 -1.41 -22.06 -9.77
C PRO A 328 -2.57 -21.07 -9.65
N HIS A 329 -2.34 -19.76 -9.83
CA HIS A 329 -3.40 -18.76 -9.72
C HIS A 329 -4.38 -18.84 -10.88
N VAL A 330 -3.93 -18.98 -12.13
CA VAL A 330 -4.81 -19.25 -13.30
C VAL A 330 -5.70 -20.47 -13.01
N ARG A 331 -5.09 -21.59 -12.56
CA ARG A 331 -5.82 -22.83 -12.24
C ARG A 331 -6.81 -22.68 -11.07
N ARG A 332 -6.52 -21.84 -10.08
CA ARG A 332 -7.39 -21.56 -8.94
C ARG A 332 -8.58 -20.69 -9.37
N VAL A 333 -8.30 -19.51 -9.91
CA VAL A 333 -9.36 -18.51 -10.24
C VAL A 333 -10.23 -19.00 -11.39
N THR A 334 -9.70 -19.75 -12.36
CA THR A 334 -10.54 -20.41 -13.39
C THR A 334 -11.53 -21.41 -12.79
N LYS A 335 -11.15 -22.17 -11.75
CA LYS A 335 -12.08 -23.07 -11.05
C LYS A 335 -13.12 -22.30 -10.23
N THR A 336 -12.72 -21.23 -9.55
CA THR A 336 -13.64 -20.33 -8.83
C THR A 336 -14.69 -19.75 -9.78
N LEU A 337 -14.25 -19.20 -10.92
CA LEU A 337 -15.14 -18.67 -11.96
C LEU A 337 -16.07 -19.77 -12.52
N GLN A 338 -15.55 -20.95 -12.83
CA GLN A 338 -16.34 -22.08 -13.34
C GLN A 338 -17.33 -22.68 -12.32
N LYS A 339 -17.10 -22.52 -11.01
CA LYS A 339 -18.11 -22.82 -9.98
C LYS A 339 -19.18 -21.71 -9.99
N LEU A 340 -18.75 -20.46 -9.85
CA LEU A 340 -19.63 -19.30 -9.75
C LEU A 340 -20.58 -19.17 -10.95
N GLU A 341 -20.06 -19.32 -12.17
CA GLU A 341 -20.86 -19.29 -13.41
C GLU A 341 -21.96 -20.36 -13.42
N LYS A 342 -21.70 -21.57 -12.91
CA LYS A 342 -22.74 -22.63 -12.81
C LYS A 342 -23.83 -22.31 -11.80
N VAL A 343 -23.49 -21.68 -10.68
CA VAL A 343 -24.49 -21.28 -9.67
C VAL A 343 -25.33 -20.13 -10.22
N ILE A 344 -24.73 -19.18 -10.95
CA ILE A 344 -25.46 -18.11 -11.67
C ILE A 344 -26.39 -18.72 -12.72
N ASP A 345 -25.91 -19.63 -13.58
CA ASP A 345 -26.72 -20.31 -14.60
C ASP A 345 -27.91 -21.08 -13.98
N ALA A 346 -27.72 -21.68 -12.80
CA ALA A 346 -28.77 -22.44 -12.10
C ALA A 346 -29.80 -21.56 -11.37
N HIS A 347 -29.42 -20.40 -10.84
CA HIS A 347 -30.31 -19.51 -10.08
C HIS A 347 -30.97 -18.41 -10.92
N TYR A 348 -30.23 -17.81 -11.86
CA TYR A 348 -30.69 -16.66 -12.67
C TYR A 348 -30.88 -16.99 -14.16
N GLY A 349 -30.41 -18.15 -14.61
CA GLY A 349 -30.48 -18.58 -16.00
C GLY A 349 -29.31 -18.08 -16.88
N PRO A 350 -28.98 -18.78 -17.97
CA PRO A 350 -27.79 -18.50 -18.78
C PRO A 350 -27.88 -17.19 -19.58
N GLU A 351 -29.09 -16.69 -19.85
CA GLU A 351 -29.30 -15.38 -20.47
C GLU A 351 -28.72 -14.26 -19.59
N LYS A 352 -28.93 -14.33 -18.28
CA LYS A 352 -28.43 -13.33 -17.32
C LYS A 352 -26.90 -13.30 -17.25
N LEU A 353 -26.25 -14.48 -17.30
CA LEU A 353 -24.79 -14.56 -17.37
C LEU A 353 -24.26 -13.99 -18.69
N GLN A 354 -24.99 -14.16 -19.80
CA GLN A 354 -24.61 -13.59 -21.09
C GLN A 354 -24.73 -12.05 -21.11
N ASP A 355 -25.75 -11.47 -20.48
CA ASP A 355 -25.87 -10.02 -20.28
C ASP A 355 -24.64 -9.46 -19.54
N TRP A 356 -24.24 -10.09 -18.43
CA TRP A 356 -23.09 -9.67 -17.62
C TRP A 356 -21.77 -9.78 -18.38
N ARG A 357 -21.60 -10.79 -19.25
CA ARG A 357 -20.44 -10.90 -20.15
C ARG A 357 -20.38 -9.74 -21.15
N GLN A 358 -21.51 -9.34 -21.75
CA GLN A 358 -21.53 -8.18 -22.66
C GLN A 358 -21.21 -6.87 -21.92
N GLU A 359 -21.74 -6.71 -20.70
CA GLU A 359 -21.49 -5.52 -19.87
C GLU A 359 -20.00 -5.38 -19.47
N GLU A 360 -19.33 -6.50 -19.14
CA GLU A 360 -17.87 -6.52 -18.93
C GLU A 360 -17.12 -6.14 -20.21
N GLU A 361 -17.49 -6.73 -21.36
CA GLU A 361 -16.82 -6.48 -22.66
C GLU A 361 -16.94 -5.01 -23.11
N GLU A 362 -18.13 -4.42 -22.97
CA GLU A 362 -18.36 -3.01 -23.26
C GLU A 362 -17.56 -2.09 -22.33
N TRP A 363 -17.48 -2.42 -21.03
CA TRP A 363 -16.70 -1.64 -20.07
C TRP A 363 -15.19 -1.72 -20.35
N MET A 364 -14.67 -2.90 -20.69
CA MET A 364 -13.25 -3.11 -21.04
C MET A 364 -12.83 -2.28 -22.26
N LYS A 365 -13.72 -2.12 -23.25
CA LYS A 365 -13.48 -1.26 -24.43
C LYS A 365 -13.43 0.23 -24.07
N LYS A 366 -14.27 0.67 -23.13
CA LYS A 366 -14.40 2.09 -22.74
C LYS A 366 -13.31 2.54 -21.74
N VAL A 367 -12.90 1.68 -20.79
CA VAL A 367 -11.92 2.05 -19.72
C VAL A 367 -10.50 2.36 -20.22
N ILE A 368 -10.16 1.94 -21.44
CA ILE A 368 -8.87 2.23 -22.08
C ILE A 368 -8.87 3.57 -22.85
N ILE A 369 -10.03 4.17 -23.09
CA ILE A 369 -10.19 5.44 -23.82
C ILE A 369 -10.28 6.58 -22.80
N VAL A 370 -9.26 7.44 -22.73
CA VAL A 370 -9.09 8.42 -21.63
C VAL A 370 -10.28 9.41 -21.52
N SER A 371 -10.91 9.78 -22.62
CA SER A 371 -12.09 10.65 -22.65
C SER A 371 -13.34 9.98 -22.08
N GLU A 372 -13.65 8.75 -22.49
CA GLU A 372 -14.82 7.98 -22.04
C GLU A 372 -14.67 7.48 -20.60
N LYS A 373 -13.43 7.18 -20.20
CA LYS A 373 -13.04 6.68 -18.88
C LYS A 373 -13.49 7.58 -17.71
N LYS A 374 -13.64 8.89 -17.91
CA LYS A 374 -13.95 9.85 -16.85
C LYS A 374 -15.30 9.56 -16.18
N ASP A 375 -16.32 9.33 -16.99
CA ASP A 375 -17.73 9.24 -16.58
C ASP A 375 -18.25 7.78 -16.62
N LEU A 376 -17.33 6.80 -16.76
CA LEU A 376 -17.62 5.36 -16.86
C LEU A 376 -18.08 4.76 -15.51
N PRO A 377 -19.19 4.02 -15.42
CA PRO A 377 -19.68 3.47 -14.17
C PRO A 377 -18.74 2.43 -13.55
N ASN A 378 -18.89 2.22 -12.25
CA ASN A 378 -18.11 1.29 -11.46
C ASN A 378 -18.80 -0.09 -11.43
N LEU A 379 -18.35 -1.03 -12.28
CA LEU A 379 -18.86 -2.41 -12.28
C LEU A 379 -18.24 -3.31 -11.19
N TYR A 380 -17.11 -2.89 -10.63
CA TYR A 380 -16.29 -3.71 -9.72
C TYR A 380 -16.44 -3.30 -8.27
N ASP A 381 -17.53 -2.62 -7.94
CA ASP A 381 -17.95 -2.27 -6.59
C ASP A 381 -19.48 -2.27 -6.57
N LEU A 382 -20.08 -2.45 -5.39
CA LEU A 382 -21.52 -2.26 -5.25
C LEU A 382 -21.87 -0.81 -5.62
N THR A 383 -23.00 -0.59 -6.30
CA THR A 383 -23.43 0.79 -6.50
C THR A 383 -23.72 1.40 -5.13
N PRO A 384 -23.24 2.62 -4.81
CA PRO A 384 -23.49 3.24 -3.51
C PRO A 384 -24.93 3.72 -3.32
N ARG A 385 -25.89 2.80 -3.40
CA ARG A 385 -27.12 2.92 -2.62
C ARG A 385 -26.68 2.99 -1.15
N SER A 386 -26.98 4.12 -0.50
CA SER A 386 -26.82 4.35 0.95
C SER A 386 -25.39 4.26 1.55
N ALA A 387 -24.35 4.76 0.86
CA ALA A 387 -23.07 5.11 1.50
C ALA A 387 -22.54 6.45 0.97
N LYS A 388 -22.98 7.55 1.58
CA LYS A 388 -22.59 8.93 1.24
C LYS A 388 -21.37 9.36 2.07
N THR A 389 -20.44 10.11 1.50
CA THR A 389 -19.32 10.70 2.28
C THR A 389 -19.82 11.77 3.26
N MET A 390 -19.05 12.12 4.28
CA MET A 390 -19.45 13.16 5.26
C MET A 390 -19.89 14.45 4.55
N LYS A 391 -19.14 14.88 3.53
CA LYS A 391 -19.41 16.08 2.70
C LYS A 391 -20.57 15.98 1.71
N GLU A 392 -21.14 14.80 1.54
CA GLU A 392 -22.37 14.58 0.76
C GLU A 392 -23.57 14.47 1.69
N ILE A 393 -23.37 13.91 2.89
CA ILE A 393 -24.34 13.93 3.99
C ILE A 393 -24.57 15.36 4.49
N GLU A 394 -23.51 16.12 4.81
CA GLU A 394 -23.53 17.56 5.10
C GLU A 394 -24.40 18.30 4.07
N ARG A 395 -24.12 18.12 2.78
CA ARG A 395 -24.81 18.82 1.68
C ARG A 395 -26.26 18.38 1.48
N GLU A 396 -26.59 17.12 1.75
CA GLU A 396 -27.97 16.63 1.73
C GLU A 396 -28.75 17.14 2.94
N ILE A 397 -28.14 17.19 4.12
CA ILE A 397 -28.73 17.79 5.33
C ILE A 397 -28.95 19.28 5.09
N GLU A 398 -27.95 20.02 4.58
CA GLU A 398 -28.15 21.41 4.15
C GLU A 398 -29.28 21.54 3.12
N GLY A 399 -29.39 20.63 2.16
CA GLY A 399 -30.45 20.64 1.14
C GLY A 399 -31.85 20.36 1.68
N LYS A 400 -32.00 19.34 2.55
CA LYS A 400 -33.27 18.95 3.21
C LYS A 400 -33.74 20.03 4.19
N TYR A 401 -32.82 20.53 5.03
CA TYR A 401 -33.14 21.41 6.16
C TYR A 401 -33.00 22.90 5.84
N ALA A 402 -32.60 23.30 4.62
CA ALA A 402 -32.60 24.70 4.18
C ALA A 402 -34.00 25.33 4.10
N THR A 403 -35.05 24.53 3.89
CA THR A 403 -36.45 25.00 3.84
C THR A 403 -37.15 24.97 5.20
N ILE A 404 -36.51 24.42 6.23
CA ILE A 404 -37.07 24.27 7.58
C ILE A 404 -36.49 25.36 8.49
N PRO A 405 -37.32 26.22 9.12
CA PRO A 405 -36.84 27.20 10.09
C PRO A 405 -36.00 26.53 11.19
N PHE A 406 -34.84 27.12 11.51
CA PHE A 406 -33.83 26.60 12.45
C PHE A 406 -33.11 25.30 12.06
N GLY A 407 -33.59 24.51 11.08
CA GLY A 407 -33.03 23.19 10.73
C GLY A 407 -31.54 23.19 10.36
N ARG A 408 -31.10 24.19 9.56
CA ARG A 408 -29.67 24.32 9.18
C ARG A 408 -28.75 24.69 10.36
N ASP A 409 -29.27 25.37 11.39
CA ASP A 409 -28.47 25.72 12.58
C ASP A 409 -28.34 24.51 13.53
N LEU A 410 -29.42 23.73 13.68
CA LEU A 410 -29.42 22.44 14.38
C LEU A 410 -28.38 21.48 13.79
N ALA A 411 -28.33 21.36 12.47
CA ALA A 411 -27.35 20.52 11.77
C ALA A 411 -25.90 20.89 12.10
N GLY A 412 -25.54 22.17 11.94
CA GLY A 412 -24.18 22.66 12.23
C GLY A 412 -23.80 22.55 13.71
N VAL A 413 -24.77 22.64 14.63
CA VAL A 413 -24.53 22.43 16.07
C VAL A 413 -24.23 20.96 16.39
N ILE A 414 -24.87 20.00 15.71
CA ILE A 414 -24.57 18.58 15.89
C ILE A 414 -23.19 18.24 15.29
N GLU A 415 -22.87 18.75 14.10
CA GLU A 415 -21.57 18.60 13.44
C GLU A 415 -20.40 19.17 14.29
N GLU A 416 -20.55 20.40 14.81
CA GLU A 416 -19.58 21.02 15.71
C GLU A 416 -19.45 20.24 17.03
N GLY A 417 -20.54 19.67 17.54
CA GLY A 417 -20.53 18.84 18.75
C GLY A 417 -19.76 17.53 18.56
N ILE A 418 -19.94 16.85 17.42
CA ILE A 418 -19.15 15.65 17.06
C ILE A 418 -17.66 16.03 16.95
N THR A 419 -17.36 17.14 16.27
CA THR A 419 -15.98 17.65 16.11
C THR A 419 -15.33 17.99 17.45
N LEU A 420 -16.11 18.53 18.41
CA LEU A 420 -15.64 18.80 19.77
C LEU A 420 -15.43 17.51 20.59
N GLN A 421 -16.25 16.48 20.43
CA GLN A 421 -16.03 15.19 21.10
C GLN A 421 -14.68 14.57 20.68
N GLU A 422 -14.36 14.57 19.38
CA GLU A 422 -13.08 14.08 18.88
C GLU A 422 -11.91 14.96 19.36
N SER A 423 -12.06 16.30 19.31
CA SER A 423 -11.06 17.25 19.81
C SER A 423 -10.75 17.07 21.30
N LYS A 424 -11.78 16.82 22.13
CA LYS A 424 -11.64 16.51 23.56
C LYS A 424 -10.80 15.26 23.77
N ILE A 425 -11.03 14.21 22.98
CA ILE A 425 -10.32 12.93 23.07
C ILE A 425 -8.85 13.08 22.63
N GLU A 426 -8.54 13.87 21.60
CA GLU A 426 -7.16 14.17 21.24
C GLU A 426 -6.40 14.87 22.40
N ILE A 427 -7.06 15.78 23.11
CA ILE A 427 -6.48 16.50 24.26
C ILE A 427 -6.27 15.57 25.45
N LEU A 428 -7.26 14.74 25.82
CA LEU A 428 -7.11 13.74 26.90
C LEU A 428 -5.95 12.78 26.60
N THR A 429 -5.88 12.28 25.36
CA THR A 429 -4.78 11.43 24.88
C THR A 429 -3.43 12.15 24.89
N ALA A 430 -3.40 13.46 24.66
CA ALA A 430 -2.18 14.28 24.74
C ALA A 430 -1.70 14.48 26.18
N VAL A 431 -2.62 14.65 27.13
CA VAL A 431 -2.34 14.78 28.57
C VAL A 431 -1.80 13.47 29.16
N GLU A 432 -2.44 12.33 28.86
CA GLU A 432 -1.98 11.00 29.32
C GLU A 432 -0.58 10.65 28.80
N ARG A 433 -0.30 11.00 27.53
CA ARG A 433 1.00 10.71 26.89
C ARG A 433 2.08 11.75 27.22
N HIS A 434 1.83 12.65 28.18
CA HIS A 434 2.75 13.70 28.60
C HIS A 434 3.37 14.48 27.41
N LYS A 435 2.56 14.85 26.40
CA LYS A 435 3.01 15.81 25.37
C LYS A 435 3.38 17.12 26.04
N GLY A 436 4.39 17.82 25.50
CA GLY A 436 4.90 19.08 26.05
C GLY A 436 3.79 20.12 26.26
N GLU A 437 3.83 20.80 27.41
CA GLU A 437 2.71 21.60 27.94
C GLU A 437 2.23 22.66 26.95
N ASP A 438 3.14 23.34 26.24
CA ASP A 438 2.81 24.35 25.23
C ASP A 438 1.85 23.82 24.15
N ALA A 439 2.07 22.59 23.67
CA ALA A 439 1.23 21.98 22.64
C ALA A 439 -0.14 21.55 23.20
N VAL A 440 -0.19 21.11 24.46
CA VAL A 440 -1.46 20.80 25.15
C VAL A 440 -2.25 22.09 25.43
N ASN A 441 -1.57 23.18 25.75
CA ASN A 441 -2.15 24.51 25.94
C ASN A 441 -2.71 25.05 24.61
N GLU A 442 -1.95 24.97 23.50
CA GLU A 442 -2.42 25.41 22.18
C GLU A 442 -3.65 24.62 21.68
N MET A 443 -3.69 23.30 21.94
CA MET A 443 -4.87 22.48 21.65
C MET A 443 -6.06 22.88 22.55
N TRP A 444 -5.81 23.10 23.84
CA TRP A 444 -6.83 23.53 24.79
C TRP A 444 -7.43 24.89 24.46
N GLU A 445 -6.63 25.92 24.15
CA GLU A 445 -7.13 27.26 23.80
C GLU A 445 -8.07 27.24 22.59
N LYS A 446 -7.74 26.41 21.58
CA LYS A 446 -8.60 26.20 20.40
C LYS A 446 -9.90 25.50 20.78
N PHE A 447 -9.82 24.43 21.57
CA PHE A 447 -10.99 23.70 22.05
C PHE A 447 -11.90 24.58 22.92
N GLU A 448 -11.36 25.30 23.91
CA GLU A 448 -12.12 26.17 24.82
C GLU A 448 -12.83 27.29 24.06
N LYS A 449 -12.18 27.86 23.04
CA LYS A 449 -12.80 28.86 22.15
C LYS A 449 -13.98 28.26 21.37
N SER A 450 -13.77 27.15 20.68
CA SER A 450 -14.83 26.49 19.89
C SER A 450 -15.97 25.98 20.77
N TRP A 451 -15.67 25.41 21.93
CA TRP A 451 -16.65 24.92 22.91
C TRP A 451 -17.55 26.05 23.44
N LYS A 452 -17.01 27.24 23.75
CA LYS A 452 -17.82 28.41 24.17
C LYS A 452 -18.73 28.93 23.05
N THR A 453 -18.24 28.95 21.81
CA THR A 453 -19.06 29.29 20.63
C THR A 453 -20.18 28.27 20.42
N TRP A 454 -19.85 26.98 20.47
CA TRP A 454 -20.81 25.88 20.35
C TRP A 454 -21.86 25.89 21.47
N GLN A 455 -21.45 26.03 22.73
CA GLN A 455 -22.35 26.10 23.89
C GLN A 455 -23.38 27.23 23.74
N SER A 456 -22.95 28.37 23.19
CA SER A 456 -23.84 29.52 22.90
C SER A 456 -24.87 29.21 21.80
N ARG A 457 -24.55 28.37 20.82
CA ARG A 457 -25.50 27.93 19.78
C ARG A 457 -26.39 26.79 20.27
N HIS A 458 -25.82 25.79 20.94
CA HIS A 458 -26.54 24.68 21.57
C HIS A 458 -27.63 25.17 22.52
N ALA A 459 -27.34 26.19 23.34
CA ALA A 459 -28.30 26.83 24.24
C ALA A 459 -29.55 27.38 23.52
N ASN A 460 -29.42 27.80 22.26
CA ASN A 460 -30.49 28.38 21.45
C ASN A 460 -31.16 27.39 20.46
N THR A 461 -30.64 26.17 20.31
CA THR A 461 -31.05 25.21 19.28
C THR A 461 -31.43 23.84 19.87
N LEU A 462 -30.45 23.12 20.42
CA LEU A 462 -30.62 21.75 20.91
C LEU A 462 -31.07 21.70 22.39
N SER A 463 -30.61 22.63 23.24
CA SER A 463 -31.04 22.71 24.64
C SER A 463 -32.58 22.86 24.83
N PRO A 464 -33.31 23.67 24.05
CA PRO A 464 -34.77 23.74 24.15
C PRO A 464 -35.47 22.40 23.83
N LEU A 465 -35.01 21.70 22.78
CA LEU A 465 -35.55 20.39 22.39
C LEU A 465 -35.30 19.33 23.47
N ILE A 466 -34.08 19.29 24.01
CA ILE A 466 -33.72 18.41 25.14
C ILE A 466 -34.59 18.73 26.37
N ALA A 467 -34.83 20.00 26.68
CA ALA A 467 -35.65 20.42 27.81
C ALA A 467 -37.12 20.01 27.64
N GLN A 468 -37.66 20.12 26.42
CA GLN A 468 -39.01 19.64 26.08
C GLN A 468 -39.12 18.11 26.21
N ALA A 469 -38.25 17.34 25.56
CA ALA A 469 -38.24 15.88 25.69
C ALA A 469 -38.10 15.43 27.16
N SER A 470 -37.31 16.17 27.95
CA SER A 470 -37.11 15.92 29.38
C SER A 470 -38.32 16.26 30.27
N SER A 471 -39.18 17.22 29.90
CA SER A 471 -40.43 17.49 30.62
C SER A 471 -41.51 16.46 30.26
N GLU A 472 -41.62 16.12 28.97
CA GLU A 472 -42.53 15.08 28.46
C GLU A 472 -42.24 13.69 29.05
N THR A 473 -40.98 13.39 29.42
CA THR A 473 -40.65 12.14 30.16
C THR A 473 -40.92 12.18 31.66
N LYS A 474 -41.25 13.35 32.25
CA LYS A 474 -41.57 13.48 33.68
C LYS A 474 -43.07 13.40 33.96
N THR A 475 -43.92 13.89 33.06
CA THR A 475 -45.38 13.76 33.18
C THR A 475 -45.82 12.29 33.10
N GLU A 476 -45.34 11.52 32.13
CA GLU A 476 -45.61 10.08 32.05
C GLU A 476 -45.10 9.26 33.25
N ALA A 477 -44.20 9.82 34.08
CA ALA A 477 -43.74 9.21 35.31
C ALA A 477 -44.64 9.53 36.53
N THR A 478 -45.42 10.62 36.46
CA THR A 478 -46.47 10.94 37.47
C THR A 478 -47.81 10.30 37.13
N ASP A 479 -48.13 10.15 35.84
CA ASP A 479 -49.43 9.66 35.37
C ASP A 479 -49.57 8.13 35.45
N ASN A 480 -48.55 7.44 35.99
CA ASN A 480 -48.48 5.98 36.13
C ASN A 480 -48.57 5.50 37.59
N VAL A 481 -49.06 6.36 38.50
CA VAL A 481 -49.29 6.06 39.93
C VAL A 481 -50.69 6.56 40.33
N GLY A 482 -51.69 5.73 40.02
CA GLY A 482 -53.13 5.99 40.15
C GLY A 482 -53.84 5.46 38.91
N ASP A 483 -54.93 4.70 38.98
CA ASP A 483 -55.91 4.55 40.06
C ASP A 483 -56.55 3.13 40.02
N SER A 484 -56.97 2.60 41.18
CA SER A 484 -57.85 1.42 41.28
C SER A 484 -58.52 1.28 42.66
N ASP A 485 -59.18 2.33 43.16
CA ASP A 485 -60.16 2.18 44.26
C ASP A 485 -61.41 1.40 43.80
N ASP A 486 -61.89 0.44 44.59
CA ASP A 486 -63.05 0.62 45.51
C ASP A 486 -63.86 -0.68 45.82
N SER A 487 -64.36 -0.76 47.06
CA SER A 487 -65.55 -1.50 47.54
C SER A 487 -65.61 -3.04 47.45
N SER A 488 -65.64 -3.71 48.61
CA SER A 488 -66.90 -4.18 49.24
C SER A 488 -66.64 -4.89 50.59
N ASP A 489 -67.59 -4.76 51.51
CA ASP A 489 -67.57 -5.32 52.87
C ASP A 489 -67.91 -6.84 52.90
N ASP A 490 -67.44 -7.61 53.89
CA ASP A 490 -68.12 -7.77 55.19
C ASP A 490 -67.34 -8.70 56.16
N ASP A 491 -67.83 -8.76 57.40
CA ASP A 491 -67.69 -9.77 58.46
C ASP A 491 -66.33 -10.11 59.14
N THR A 492 -66.30 -9.76 60.43
CA THR A 492 -65.92 -10.53 61.66
C THR A 492 -65.09 -11.83 61.55
N ASP A 493 -64.22 -12.22 62.51
CA ASP A 493 -64.44 -12.16 63.96
C ASP A 493 -63.17 -12.27 64.88
N TYR A 494 -63.47 -12.25 66.17
CA TYR A 494 -62.75 -12.26 67.46
C TYR A 494 -61.58 -13.25 67.74
N GLN A 495 -60.42 -12.66 68.11
CA GLN A 495 -59.49 -13.03 69.22
C GLN A 495 -58.78 -14.42 69.31
N PRO A 496 -57.76 -14.58 70.20
CA PRO A 496 -56.75 -15.63 70.04
C PRO A 496 -56.72 -16.76 71.09
N GLY A 497 -56.26 -17.94 70.63
CA GLY A 497 -55.39 -18.85 71.39
C GLY A 497 -56.02 -19.89 72.31
N ASN A 498 -55.57 -21.15 72.17
CA ASN A 498 -55.50 -22.10 73.28
C ASN A 498 -54.42 -23.18 73.03
N THR A 499 -54.05 -23.96 74.05
CA THR A 499 -52.87 -24.85 74.11
C THR A 499 -53.19 -26.35 74.19
N SER A 500 -52.32 -27.19 73.62
CA SER A 500 -51.93 -28.55 74.07
C SER A 500 -50.61 -28.90 73.34
N ASP A 501 -49.55 -29.48 73.90
CA ASP A 501 -49.39 -30.73 74.67
C ASP A 501 -49.61 -31.98 73.78
N ASP A 502 -48.80 -33.06 73.80
CA ASP A 502 -47.79 -33.49 74.80
C ASP A 502 -46.74 -34.49 74.20
N CYS A 503 -45.64 -34.75 74.95
CA CYS A 503 -44.85 -36.01 75.01
C CYS A 503 -44.10 -36.54 73.75
N THR A 504 -43.01 -37.33 73.84
CA THR A 504 -41.89 -37.55 74.81
C THR A 504 -40.74 -38.23 74.02
N SER A 505 -39.47 -37.76 74.07
CA SER A 505 -38.35 -38.17 74.95
C SER A 505 -37.71 -39.57 74.69
N THR A 506 -36.48 -39.78 75.22
CA THR A 506 -35.59 -40.98 75.11
C THR A 506 -34.84 -41.19 73.76
N SER A 507 -33.71 -41.92 73.68
CA SER A 507 -32.41 -41.77 74.38
C SER A 507 -31.35 -42.78 73.86
N ASP A 508 -30.06 -42.41 73.94
CA ASP A 508 -28.89 -43.25 74.29
C ASP A 508 -28.35 -44.43 73.43
N THR A 509 -27.01 -44.34 73.21
CA THR A 509 -25.94 -45.37 73.36
C THR A 509 -25.76 -46.60 72.42
N SER A 510 -24.66 -46.52 71.64
CA SER A 510 -23.46 -47.41 71.69
C SER A 510 -23.43 -48.85 71.11
N THR A 511 -22.20 -49.31 70.81
CA THR A 511 -21.74 -50.72 70.58
C THR A 511 -22.26 -51.43 69.32
N ASP A 512 -21.54 -52.34 68.66
CA ASP A 512 -20.10 -52.70 68.73
C ASP A 512 -19.61 -53.36 67.40
N GLU A 513 -18.37 -53.89 67.43
CA GLU A 513 -17.73 -54.84 66.51
C GLU A 513 -18.67 -55.83 65.74
N MET A 514 -18.33 -56.46 64.61
CA MET A 514 -17.03 -57.13 64.33
C MET A 514 -16.98 -57.74 62.90
N ASN A 515 -15.78 -57.86 62.30
CA ASN A 515 -15.34 -58.92 61.34
C ASN A 515 -16.12 -59.15 60.01
N ARG A 516 -15.52 -59.47 58.85
CA ARG A 516 -14.24 -60.16 58.55
C ARG A 516 -13.91 -60.11 57.03
N TYR A 517 -12.63 -60.30 56.67
CA TYR A 517 -12.11 -60.95 55.45
C TYR A 517 -12.35 -60.29 54.07
N ASP A 518 -11.45 -60.39 53.09
CA ASP A 518 -10.01 -60.72 53.17
C ASP A 518 -9.26 -60.29 51.90
N GLY A 519 -8.03 -59.81 52.05
CA GLY A 519 -6.94 -59.95 51.07
C GLY A 519 -7.00 -59.14 49.75
N ASP A 520 -5.87 -58.87 49.11
CA ASP A 520 -4.50 -58.85 49.65
C ASP A 520 -3.60 -57.93 48.79
N LEU A 521 -2.43 -57.56 49.32
CA LEU A 521 -1.25 -56.94 48.66
C LEU A 521 -1.48 -56.27 47.27
N GLY A 522 -1.33 -54.96 47.10
CA GLY A 522 -0.26 -54.12 47.67
C GLY A 522 0.98 -54.06 46.73
N THR A 523 1.96 -53.19 46.96
CA THR A 523 2.07 -52.21 48.05
C THR A 523 3.08 -51.10 47.68
N HIS A 524 2.60 -49.85 47.60
CA HIS A 524 3.30 -48.63 48.06
C HIS A 524 4.76 -48.40 47.54
N VAL A 525 5.65 -47.53 48.06
CA VAL A 525 5.75 -46.48 49.12
C VAL A 525 6.77 -45.44 48.57
N ASN A 526 6.82 -44.14 48.91
CA ASN A 526 6.18 -43.24 49.88
C ASN A 526 6.05 -41.83 49.20
N ALA A 527 5.15 -40.89 49.54
CA ALA A 527 4.86 -40.24 50.84
C ALA A 527 6.04 -39.40 51.39
N SER A 528 5.89 -38.34 52.20
CA SER A 528 4.76 -37.68 52.91
C SER A 528 5.16 -36.20 53.20
N GLY A 529 4.35 -35.27 53.72
CA GLY A 529 2.96 -35.20 54.17
C GLY A 529 2.42 -33.75 53.96
N ASP A 530 1.16 -33.39 54.24
CA ASP A 530 0.46 -33.29 55.55
C ASP A 530 1.06 -32.19 56.47
N SER A 531 0.32 -31.25 57.06
CA SER A 531 -1.13 -30.90 57.06
C SER A 531 -1.29 -29.34 57.14
N ASP A 532 -2.36 -28.64 57.54
CA ASP A 532 -3.63 -28.94 58.26
C ASP A 532 -4.66 -27.77 58.18
N PHE A 533 -5.96 -28.02 58.44
CA PHE A 533 -7.13 -27.08 58.48
C PHE A 533 -7.41 -26.19 57.23
N GLY A 534 -8.63 -25.69 56.95
CA GLY A 534 -9.96 -25.88 57.55
C GLY A 534 -11.00 -24.85 57.04
N ASP A 535 -12.27 -25.26 57.02
CA ASP A 535 -13.54 -24.49 56.90
C ASP A 535 -13.96 -23.79 55.57
N ASP A 536 -15.26 -23.95 55.31
CA ASP A 536 -16.07 -23.62 54.12
C ASP A 536 -16.24 -22.13 53.77
N LEU A 537 -16.61 -21.85 52.50
CA LEU A 537 -17.89 -21.21 52.15
C LEU A 537 -18.20 -21.22 50.64
N ASP A 538 -19.50 -21.12 50.31
CA ASP A 538 -20.10 -21.31 48.97
C ASP A 538 -19.93 -20.06 48.04
N PRO A 539 -20.01 -20.18 46.70
CA PRO A 539 -19.54 -19.14 45.79
C PRO A 539 -20.56 -18.05 45.48
N GLN A 540 -20.07 -16.82 45.26
CA GLN A 540 -20.82 -15.78 44.55
C GLN A 540 -20.20 -15.53 43.17
N PHE A 541 -21.03 -15.65 42.13
CA PHE A 541 -20.73 -15.16 40.79
C PHE A 541 -20.41 -13.66 40.86
N LYS A 542 -19.32 -13.24 40.20
CA LYS A 542 -19.16 -11.86 39.75
C LYS A 542 -18.78 -11.85 38.28
N ASP A 543 -19.55 -11.07 37.55
CA ASP A 543 -19.29 -10.71 36.16
C ASP A 543 -18.02 -9.85 36.08
N GLY A 544 -17.23 -10.05 35.03
CA GLY A 544 -15.90 -9.44 34.88
C GLY A 544 -15.71 -8.89 33.48
N SER A 545 -15.65 -7.57 33.36
CA SER A 545 -15.51 -6.86 32.09
C SER A 545 -14.10 -6.99 31.49
N ASP A 546 -14.02 -7.27 30.18
CA ASP A 546 -12.76 -7.43 29.44
C ASP A 546 -11.81 -6.21 29.51
N ASP A 547 -12.33 -5.01 29.85
CA ASP A 547 -11.55 -3.79 30.10
C ASP A 547 -10.39 -4.01 31.10
N ASP A 548 -10.60 -4.84 32.14
CA ASP A 548 -9.59 -5.09 33.18
C ASP A 548 -8.36 -5.85 32.67
N LEU A 549 -8.48 -6.57 31.54
CA LEU A 549 -7.37 -7.34 30.94
C LEU A 549 -6.49 -6.50 29.99
N GLU A 550 -6.95 -5.34 29.52
CA GLU A 550 -6.12 -4.42 28.73
C GLU A 550 -5.20 -3.55 29.61
N GLU A 551 -5.61 -3.18 30.83
CA GLU A 551 -4.73 -2.44 31.76
C GLU A 551 -3.55 -3.28 32.26
N GLU A 552 -3.74 -4.56 32.64
CA GLU A 552 -2.63 -5.41 33.12
C GLU A 552 -1.50 -5.58 32.11
N LEU A 553 -1.81 -5.61 30.80
CA LEU A 553 -0.79 -5.78 29.77
C LEU A 553 -0.02 -4.48 29.49
N PHE A 554 -0.67 -3.32 29.65
CA PHE A 554 -0.09 -2.00 29.38
C PHE A 554 0.93 -1.59 30.45
N ASP A 555 0.65 -1.87 31.73
CA ASP A 555 1.58 -1.59 32.82
C ASP A 555 2.88 -2.42 32.71
N LEU A 556 2.82 -3.64 32.17
CA LEU A 556 4.00 -4.49 31.93
C LEU A 556 4.93 -3.95 30.83
N GLU A 557 4.42 -3.25 29.82
CA GLU A 557 5.26 -2.56 28.83
C GLU A 557 5.91 -1.30 29.45
N GLN A 558 5.19 -0.60 30.34
CA GLN A 558 5.66 0.62 30.97
C GLN A 558 6.81 0.39 31.98
N GLU A 559 6.80 -0.74 32.71
CA GLU A 559 7.92 -1.14 33.58
C GLU A 559 9.23 -1.37 32.79
N ALA A 560 9.15 -1.86 31.55
CA ALA A 560 10.32 -2.14 30.72
C ALA A 560 11.05 -0.86 30.25
N ASP A 561 10.29 0.15 29.79
CA ASP A 561 10.86 1.44 29.37
C ASP A 561 11.43 2.22 30.57
N GLU A 562 10.80 2.13 31.75
CA GLU A 562 11.32 2.73 32.98
C GLU A 562 12.61 2.05 33.50
N GLU A 563 12.81 0.75 33.27
CA GLU A 563 14.06 0.05 33.63
C GLU A 563 15.19 0.33 32.61
N GLU A 564 14.91 0.51 31.32
CA GLU A 564 15.93 0.88 30.33
C GLU A 564 16.46 2.32 30.55
N GLN A 565 15.59 3.29 30.89
CA GLN A 565 16.03 4.65 31.22
C GLN A 565 16.96 4.72 32.45
N LYS A 566 16.65 3.98 33.52
CA LYS A 566 17.47 3.94 34.76
C LYS A 566 18.87 3.36 34.52
N ASN A 567 19.06 2.56 33.47
CA ASN A 567 20.36 2.03 33.08
C ASN A 567 21.24 3.03 32.32
N MET A 568 20.71 4.14 31.81
CA MET A 568 21.51 5.14 31.07
C MET A 568 22.28 6.13 31.97
N THR A 569 22.00 6.18 33.27
CA THR A 569 22.48 7.26 34.17
C THR A 569 23.23 6.77 35.43
N GLY A 570 23.77 5.53 35.42
CA GLY A 570 24.48 4.93 36.57
C GLY A 570 25.98 4.66 36.37
N LYS A 571 26.86 5.34 37.14
CA LYS A 571 28.29 4.95 37.26
C LYS A 571 28.45 3.76 38.22
N GLY A 572 28.57 2.55 37.68
CA GLY A 572 28.68 1.32 38.48
C GLY A 572 29.97 1.19 39.31
N LYS A 573 29.82 1.10 40.64
CA LYS A 573 30.78 0.46 41.57
C LYS A 573 30.00 -0.35 42.61
N GLY A 574 30.50 -1.55 42.94
CA GLY A 574 30.02 -2.37 44.05
C GLY A 574 28.98 -3.44 43.66
N LYS A 575 29.18 -4.66 44.16
CA LYS A 575 28.20 -5.76 44.09
C LYS A 575 27.34 -5.77 45.35
N GLY A 576 26.04 -6.01 45.22
CA GLY A 576 25.16 -6.29 46.36
C GLY A 576 23.96 -7.12 45.93
N LYS A 577 23.75 -8.30 46.54
CA LYS A 577 22.52 -9.09 46.36
C LYS A 577 21.40 -8.49 47.23
N ARG A 578 20.21 -8.28 46.66
CA ARG A 578 18.94 -8.21 47.41
C ARG A 578 17.85 -8.98 46.66
N ALA A 579 16.88 -9.50 47.41
CA ALA A 579 15.89 -10.44 46.91
C ALA A 579 14.73 -9.75 46.18
N ARG A 580 14.10 -10.47 45.24
CA ARG A 580 12.85 -10.05 44.60
C ARG A 580 11.66 -10.44 45.48
N GLY A 581 10.97 -9.46 46.04
CA GLY A 581 9.55 -9.58 46.40
C GLY A 581 8.75 -8.78 45.37
N ARG A 582 7.91 -9.46 44.56
CA ARG A 582 7.08 -8.80 43.55
C ARG A 582 5.86 -8.20 44.24
N LYS A 583 5.84 -6.88 44.42
CA LYS A 583 4.58 -6.16 44.65
C LYS A 583 3.84 -6.04 43.32
N GLN A 584 2.51 -6.08 43.33
CA GLN A 584 1.72 -5.66 42.18
C GLN A 584 1.88 -4.14 41.94
N PRO A 585 1.80 -3.67 40.68
CA PRO A 585 1.81 -2.25 40.39
C PRO A 585 0.57 -1.57 40.99
N THR A 586 0.74 -0.34 41.50
CA THR A 586 -0.37 0.47 42.02
C THR A 586 -0.84 1.43 40.93
N ARG A 587 -2.05 1.20 40.40
CA ARG A 587 -2.72 1.98 39.33
C ARG A 587 -2.44 3.48 39.46
N LYS A 588 -1.68 4.05 38.52
CA LYS A 588 -1.26 5.46 38.51
C LYS A 588 -2.50 6.38 38.47
N GLN A 589 -2.68 7.25 39.47
CA GLN A 589 -3.84 8.16 39.50
C GLN A 589 -3.80 9.16 38.33
N ARG A 590 -4.89 9.24 37.56
CA ARG A 590 -5.05 10.23 36.47
C ARG A 590 -4.97 11.66 37.02
N SER A 591 -4.28 12.54 36.28
CA SER A 591 -3.98 13.90 36.73
C SER A 591 -5.22 14.77 36.92
N GLU A 592 -5.13 15.78 37.78
CA GLU A 592 -6.22 16.74 38.03
C GLU A 592 -6.63 17.49 36.75
N ARG A 593 -5.66 17.85 35.91
CA ARG A 593 -5.91 18.43 34.57
C ARG A 593 -6.65 17.46 33.64
N TRP A 594 -6.35 16.16 33.68
CA TRP A 594 -7.09 15.18 32.89
C TRP A 594 -8.57 15.13 33.31
N LYS A 595 -8.84 15.10 34.62
CA LYS A 595 -10.21 15.09 35.17
C LYS A 595 -10.98 16.33 34.74
N ALA A 596 -10.45 17.52 34.98
CA ALA A 596 -11.09 18.78 34.60
C ALA A 596 -11.41 18.92 33.10
N ILE A 597 -10.65 18.22 32.22
CA ILE A 597 -10.94 18.15 30.78
C ILE A 597 -11.99 17.05 30.48
N ASN A 598 -11.93 15.92 31.18
CA ASN A 598 -12.89 14.83 31.05
C ASN A 598 -14.31 15.22 31.51
N ASP A 599 -14.42 16.05 32.55
CA ASP A 599 -15.68 16.46 33.18
C ASP A 599 -16.48 17.47 32.32
N ILE A 600 -15.96 17.87 31.15
CA ILE A 600 -16.64 18.75 30.19
C ILE A 600 -17.68 17.96 29.40
N GLU A 601 -18.95 18.12 29.73
CA GLU A 601 -20.04 17.49 28.99
C GLU A 601 -20.23 18.12 27.60
N ILE A 602 -20.33 17.26 26.57
CA ILE A 602 -20.70 17.62 25.20
C ILE A 602 -21.93 16.77 24.87
N ILE A 603 -23.09 17.34 25.16
CA ILE A 603 -24.39 16.68 25.01
C ILE A 603 -24.75 16.67 23.51
N LEU A 604 -25.02 15.47 23.00
CA LEU A 604 -25.57 15.21 21.66
C LEU A 604 -26.80 14.29 21.82
N PRO A 605 -27.65 14.16 20.80
CA PRO A 605 -28.79 13.24 20.84
C PRO A 605 -28.43 11.82 21.29
N SER A 606 -27.29 11.28 20.85
CA SER A 606 -26.75 9.97 21.25
C SER A 606 -26.49 9.85 22.77
N SER A 607 -26.07 10.94 23.42
CA SER A 607 -25.79 11.01 24.86
C SER A 607 -27.04 10.98 25.76
N LEU A 608 -28.25 11.11 25.19
CA LEU A 608 -29.51 11.19 25.96
C LEU A 608 -30.07 9.81 26.29
N MET A 609 -30.91 9.71 27.33
CA MET A 609 -31.61 8.46 27.66
C MET A 609 -32.62 8.07 26.56
N MET A 610 -32.79 6.76 26.31
CA MET A 610 -33.65 6.20 25.24
C MET A 610 -35.03 6.90 25.13
N ARG A 611 -35.75 7.06 26.25
CA ARG A 611 -37.09 7.66 26.27
C ARG A 611 -37.13 9.12 25.77
N ALA A 612 -36.05 9.89 25.95
CA ALA A 612 -35.97 11.25 25.45
C ALA A 612 -35.62 11.28 23.94
N ARG A 613 -34.83 10.32 23.45
CA ARG A 613 -34.48 10.19 22.03
C ARG A 613 -35.67 9.76 21.16
N GLN A 614 -36.65 9.08 21.74
CA GLN A 614 -37.85 8.58 21.05
C GLN A 614 -39.01 9.60 20.97
N ARG A 615 -38.84 10.83 21.50
CA ARG A 615 -39.85 11.89 21.37
C ARG A 615 -39.83 12.53 19.99
N GLU A 616 -41.01 12.89 19.49
CA GLU A 616 -41.19 13.55 18.18
C GLU A 616 -40.38 14.86 18.06
N CYS A 617 -40.28 15.63 19.16
CA CYS A 617 -39.48 16.85 19.25
C CYS A 617 -37.95 16.64 19.11
N MET A 618 -37.46 15.39 19.13
CA MET A 618 -36.06 15.04 18.92
C MET A 618 -35.80 14.30 17.59
N ALA A 619 -36.83 13.98 16.81
CA ALA A 619 -36.72 13.10 15.64
C ALA A 619 -35.73 13.63 14.58
N ASP A 620 -35.82 14.90 14.20
CA ASP A 620 -34.90 15.54 13.25
C ASP A 620 -33.44 15.54 13.77
N ALA A 621 -33.24 15.83 15.05
CA ALA A 621 -31.90 15.82 15.66
C ALA A 621 -31.29 14.42 15.67
N VAL A 622 -32.13 13.37 15.82
CA VAL A 622 -31.71 11.96 15.75
C VAL A 622 -31.40 11.54 14.31
N GLU A 623 -32.22 11.88 13.29
CA GLU A 623 -31.89 11.59 11.88
C GLU A 623 -30.57 12.27 11.46
N ILE A 624 -30.39 13.54 11.86
CA ILE A 624 -29.17 14.30 11.59
C ILE A 624 -27.94 13.66 12.24
N GLU A 625 -27.97 13.29 13.53
CA GLU A 625 -26.81 12.63 14.14
C GLU A 625 -26.57 11.24 13.53
N ILE A 626 -27.60 10.43 13.28
CA ILE A 626 -27.44 9.12 12.60
C ILE A 626 -26.69 9.29 11.28
N ALA A 627 -27.13 10.22 10.43
CA ALA A 627 -26.49 10.44 9.13
C ALA A 627 -25.02 10.87 9.28
N LEU A 628 -24.73 11.85 10.13
CA LEU A 628 -23.35 12.31 10.38
C LEU A 628 -22.46 11.20 10.97
N ARG A 629 -23.00 10.33 11.84
CA ARG A 629 -22.25 9.19 12.41
C ARG A 629 -22.00 8.08 11.40
N VAL A 630 -22.91 7.82 10.45
CA VAL A 630 -22.65 6.92 9.30
C VAL A 630 -21.51 7.49 8.44
N GLY A 631 -21.48 8.81 8.21
CA GLY A 631 -20.34 9.47 7.55
C GLY A 631 -19.02 9.27 8.31
N GLN A 632 -19.00 9.57 9.61
CA GLN A 632 -17.84 9.40 10.49
C GLN A 632 -17.32 7.94 10.48
N ALA A 633 -18.21 6.96 10.63
CA ALA A 633 -17.84 5.54 10.66
C ALA A 633 -17.16 5.09 9.35
N ASN A 634 -17.70 5.48 8.19
CA ASN A 634 -17.13 5.12 6.89
C ASN A 634 -15.75 5.76 6.64
N GLU A 635 -15.55 7.02 7.05
CA GLU A 635 -14.24 7.67 6.94
C GLU A 635 -13.21 7.07 7.92
N ALA A 636 -13.60 6.83 9.18
CA ALA A 636 -12.75 6.20 10.19
C ALA A 636 -12.30 4.77 9.78
N LEU A 637 -13.22 3.97 9.24
CA LEU A 637 -12.93 2.62 8.75
C LEU A 637 -12.01 2.66 7.51
N THR A 638 -12.18 3.65 6.63
CA THR A 638 -11.27 3.90 5.49
C THR A 638 -9.87 4.33 5.94
N ALA A 639 -9.77 5.17 6.98
CA ALA A 639 -8.50 5.55 7.59
C ALA A 639 -7.80 4.36 8.27
N LEU A 640 -8.55 3.54 9.01
CA LEU A 640 -8.09 2.30 9.65
C LEU A 640 -7.49 1.33 8.62
N ARG A 641 -8.23 1.03 7.55
CA ARG A 641 -7.75 0.22 6.40
C ARG A 641 -6.41 0.74 5.87
N THR A 642 -6.35 2.04 5.59
CA THR A 642 -5.15 2.72 5.07
C THR A 642 -3.95 2.58 6.02
N HIS A 643 -4.19 2.76 7.33
CA HIS A 643 -3.14 2.70 8.35
C HIS A 643 -2.64 1.27 8.60
N LEU A 644 -3.52 0.28 8.56
CA LEU A 644 -3.17 -1.15 8.66
C LEU A 644 -2.25 -1.60 7.51
N ILE A 645 -2.62 -1.32 6.26
CA ILE A 645 -1.78 -1.64 5.08
C ILE A 645 -0.44 -0.90 5.15
N THR A 646 -0.44 0.35 5.62
CA THR A 646 0.80 1.11 5.82
C THR A 646 1.71 0.45 6.85
N SER A 647 1.19 0.00 8.01
CA SER A 647 1.99 -0.66 9.04
C SER A 647 2.53 -2.02 8.55
N TYR A 648 1.73 -2.80 7.82
CA TYR A 648 2.16 -4.06 7.18
C TYR A 648 3.36 -3.85 6.24
N THR A 649 3.29 -2.87 5.33
CA THR A 649 4.41 -2.61 4.40
C THR A 649 5.67 -2.12 5.11
N PHE A 650 5.58 -1.37 6.22
CA PHE A 650 6.76 -1.03 7.03
C PHE A 650 7.34 -2.24 7.78
N LYS A 651 6.49 -3.11 8.34
CA LYS A 651 6.91 -4.34 9.04
C LYS A 651 7.59 -5.34 8.08
N ASN A 652 7.07 -5.48 6.85
CA ASN A 652 7.61 -6.44 5.87
C ASN A 652 8.73 -5.86 4.96
N ARG A 653 8.86 -4.53 4.79
CA ARG A 653 10.01 -3.92 4.09
C ARG A 653 11.32 -3.94 4.90
N ALA A 654 11.31 -4.34 6.17
CA ALA A 654 12.50 -4.62 6.97
C ALA A 654 13.11 -6.00 6.58
N PRO A 655 14.15 -6.08 5.73
CA PRO A 655 14.32 -7.28 4.91
C PRO A 655 14.90 -8.48 5.65
N VAL A 656 14.53 -9.67 5.18
CA VAL A 656 15.11 -11.00 5.52
C VAL A 656 16.65 -11.06 5.44
N VAL A 657 17.28 -10.09 4.75
CA VAL A 657 18.74 -9.92 4.66
C VAL A 657 19.37 -9.48 6.00
N ASP A 658 18.68 -8.64 6.79
CA ASP A 658 19.30 -7.96 7.94
C ASP A 658 19.06 -8.63 9.30
N GLN A 659 18.18 -9.63 9.42
CA GLN A 659 18.05 -10.40 10.69
C GLN A 659 19.38 -11.05 11.14
N LYS A 660 20.28 -11.39 10.21
CA LYS A 660 21.64 -11.87 10.52
C LYS A 660 22.64 -10.76 10.90
N LYS A 661 22.32 -9.48 10.66
CA LYS A 661 23.16 -8.31 11.02
C LYS A 661 22.64 -7.52 12.21
N MET A 662 21.32 -7.48 12.44
CA MET A 662 20.71 -6.79 13.57
C MET A 662 21.23 -7.28 14.93
N LYS A 663 21.72 -8.52 15.02
CA LYS A 663 22.43 -9.06 16.19
C LYS A 663 23.79 -8.39 16.50
N GLN A 664 24.20 -7.34 15.77
CA GLN A 664 25.48 -6.63 15.97
C GLN A 664 25.37 -5.08 16.04
N GLY A 665 24.18 -4.49 16.22
CA GLY A 665 24.05 -3.02 16.21
C GLY A 665 22.83 -2.43 16.95
N GLN A 666 22.98 -2.18 18.25
CA GLN A 666 21.94 -1.63 19.15
C GLN A 666 21.38 -0.26 18.71
N TYR A 667 22.18 0.56 18.01
CA TYR A 667 21.82 1.94 17.65
C TYR A 667 20.92 2.08 16.41
N MET A 668 20.75 1.02 15.61
CA MET A 668 19.91 1.04 14.40
C MET A 668 18.46 0.56 14.65
N SER A 669 18.19 -0.12 15.78
CA SER A 669 16.86 -0.68 16.07
C SER A 669 15.85 0.35 16.58
N THR A 670 16.29 1.39 17.30
CA THR A 670 15.41 2.37 17.94
C THR A 670 14.59 3.18 16.93
N ARG A 671 15.24 3.73 15.89
CA ARG A 671 14.55 4.58 14.89
C ARG A 671 13.45 3.84 14.14
N SER A 672 13.63 2.54 13.85
CA SER A 672 12.59 1.71 13.24
C SER A 672 11.44 1.41 14.20
N LYS A 673 11.74 1.12 15.48
CA LYS A 673 10.70 0.97 16.52
C LYS A 673 9.82 2.22 16.64
N THR A 674 10.41 3.43 16.66
CA THR A 674 9.65 4.69 16.77
C THR A 674 8.66 4.88 15.62
N VAL A 675 9.04 4.55 14.38
CA VAL A 675 8.15 4.65 13.21
C VAL A 675 7.02 3.62 13.26
N ILE A 676 7.31 2.39 13.71
CA ILE A 676 6.30 1.35 13.88
C ILE A 676 5.29 1.75 14.97
N HIS A 677 5.76 2.11 16.17
CA HIS A 677 4.91 2.53 17.27
C HIS A 677 4.05 3.76 16.91
N SER A 678 4.61 4.74 16.20
CA SER A 678 3.86 5.90 15.69
C SER A 678 2.78 5.52 14.65
N LYS A 679 2.94 4.42 13.90
CA LYS A 679 1.91 3.91 12.97
C LYS A 679 0.85 3.09 13.69
N ASP A 680 1.24 2.25 14.65
CA ASP A 680 0.30 1.43 15.41
C ASP A 680 -0.56 2.31 16.36
N GLN A 681 -0.03 3.43 16.89
CA GLN A 681 -0.83 4.48 17.54
C GLN A 681 -1.92 5.06 16.63
N LYS A 682 -1.67 5.20 15.32
CA LYS A 682 -2.67 5.72 14.37
C LYS A 682 -3.71 4.67 13.98
N ILE A 683 -3.33 3.40 13.91
CA ILE A 683 -4.28 2.29 13.74
C ILE A 683 -5.30 2.29 14.89
N GLN A 684 -4.83 2.35 16.14
CA GLN A 684 -5.73 2.40 17.30
C GLN A 684 -6.56 3.70 17.37
N GLY A 685 -6.03 4.82 16.88
CA GLY A 685 -6.78 6.07 16.73
C GLY A 685 -8.04 5.89 15.88
N SER A 686 -7.89 5.46 14.62
CA SER A 686 -9.00 5.26 13.69
C SER A 686 -9.91 4.08 14.08
N ALA A 687 -9.38 3.04 14.72
CA ALA A 687 -10.21 1.96 15.26
C ALA A 687 -11.14 2.46 16.38
N ASN A 688 -10.63 3.28 17.29
CA ASN A 688 -11.42 3.83 18.39
C ASN A 688 -12.39 4.93 17.92
N GLU A 689 -12.03 5.69 16.89
CA GLU A 689 -12.94 6.62 16.18
C GLU A 689 -14.14 5.87 15.56
N TYR A 690 -13.88 4.76 14.84
CA TYR A 690 -14.93 3.89 14.33
C TYR A 690 -15.83 3.36 15.45
N ARG A 691 -15.23 2.83 16.53
CA ARG A 691 -15.97 2.29 17.69
C ARG A 691 -16.88 3.34 18.35
N ARG A 692 -16.43 4.60 18.45
CA ARG A 692 -17.28 5.71 18.94
C ARG A 692 -18.46 5.98 18.02
N ALA A 693 -18.21 6.13 16.72
CA ALA A 693 -19.28 6.36 15.74
C ALA A 693 -20.30 5.22 15.75
N TYR A 694 -19.83 3.97 15.81
CA TYR A 694 -20.68 2.79 15.91
C TYR A 694 -21.49 2.74 17.22
N SER A 695 -20.86 3.02 18.37
CA SER A 695 -21.55 3.08 19.67
C SER A 695 -22.62 4.20 19.72
N ALA A 696 -22.40 5.32 19.01
CA ALA A 696 -23.41 6.37 18.87
C ALA A 696 -24.58 5.92 17.98
N LEU A 697 -24.31 5.22 16.85
CA LEU A 697 -25.35 4.67 15.97
C LEU A 697 -26.23 3.64 16.70
N ILE A 698 -25.63 2.70 17.44
CA ILE A 698 -26.37 1.72 18.26
C ILE A 698 -27.20 2.46 19.33
N SER A 699 -26.65 3.49 19.96
CA SER A 699 -27.40 4.31 20.92
C SER A 699 -28.60 5.02 20.29
N LEU A 700 -28.47 5.53 19.06
CA LEU A 700 -29.54 6.20 18.32
C LEU A 700 -30.58 5.22 17.74
N GLY A 701 -30.38 3.90 17.86
CA GLY A 701 -31.31 2.88 17.34
C GLY A 701 -31.18 2.65 15.83
N TYR A 702 -30.00 2.90 15.25
CA TYR A 702 -29.76 2.68 13.83
C TYR A 702 -29.60 1.20 13.48
N GLU A 703 -30.54 0.67 12.69
CA GLU A 703 -30.45 -0.66 12.07
C GLU A 703 -29.83 -0.55 10.66
N ASP A 704 -28.60 -1.07 10.50
CA ASP A 704 -27.96 -1.18 9.19
C ASP A 704 -28.55 -2.35 8.38
N LYS A 705 -29.54 -2.03 7.54
CA LYS A 705 -30.22 -2.97 6.63
C LYS A 705 -29.31 -3.57 5.56
N GLU A 706 -28.11 -3.03 5.36
CA GLU A 706 -27.13 -3.51 4.39
C GLU A 706 -25.94 -4.23 5.07
N ASN A 707 -25.92 -4.30 6.41
CA ASN A 707 -24.93 -4.99 7.25
C ASN A 707 -23.46 -4.67 6.89
N ARG A 708 -23.21 -3.38 6.59
CA ARG A 708 -21.90 -2.81 6.24
C ARG A 708 -21.11 -2.37 7.46
N LEU A 709 -21.81 -1.91 8.51
CA LEU A 709 -21.25 -1.47 9.78
C LEU A 709 -21.49 -2.55 10.86
N LYS A 710 -20.39 -3.14 11.37
CA LYS A 710 -20.39 -4.20 12.38
C LYS A 710 -19.56 -3.78 13.62
N PRO A 711 -19.65 -4.47 14.76
CA PRO A 711 -18.71 -4.28 15.87
C PRO A 711 -17.26 -4.52 15.40
N LEU A 712 -16.32 -3.69 15.86
CA LEU A 712 -14.91 -3.79 15.46
C LEU A 712 -14.08 -4.44 16.57
N GLU A 713 -13.90 -5.76 16.46
CA GLU A 713 -13.16 -6.53 17.45
C GLU A 713 -11.66 -6.29 17.40
N LYS A 714 -10.97 -6.62 18.50
CA LYS A 714 -9.49 -6.59 18.54
C LYS A 714 -8.89 -7.51 17.46
N ASP A 715 -9.55 -8.62 17.19
CA ASP A 715 -9.18 -9.57 16.13
C ASP A 715 -9.49 -9.09 14.71
N ASP A 716 -10.29 -8.04 14.52
CA ASP A 716 -10.55 -7.45 13.20
C ASP A 716 -9.43 -6.49 12.76
N ILE A 717 -8.61 -6.00 13.70
CA ILE A 717 -7.55 -5.00 13.46
C ILE A 717 -6.29 -5.68 12.89
N LYS A 718 -6.47 -6.40 11.78
CA LYS A 718 -5.45 -7.14 11.02
C LYS A 718 -5.31 -6.54 9.64
N ALA A 719 -4.09 -6.45 9.11
CA ALA A 719 -3.85 -5.82 7.82
C ALA A 719 -4.18 -6.75 6.64
N PHE A 720 -4.70 -6.18 5.55
CA PHE A 720 -5.03 -6.91 4.34
C PHE A 720 -3.78 -7.55 3.71
N VAL A 721 -3.72 -8.88 3.72
CA VAL A 721 -2.65 -9.65 3.09
C VAL A 721 -2.93 -9.78 1.59
N VAL A 722 -2.75 -8.67 0.85
CA VAL A 722 -2.81 -8.64 -0.63
C VAL A 722 -1.85 -9.67 -1.26
N SER A 723 -0.77 -9.99 -0.54
CA SER A 723 0.30 -10.84 -1.01
C SER A 723 -0.07 -12.32 -0.90
N MET A 724 -0.64 -12.87 -1.98
CA MET A 724 -0.59 -14.33 -2.20
C MET A 724 0.87 -14.86 -2.28
N GLY A 725 1.86 -13.98 -2.38
CA GLY A 725 3.29 -14.30 -2.25
C GLY A 725 3.83 -14.39 -0.82
N ASP A 726 3.08 -13.92 0.19
CA ASP A 726 3.44 -14.06 1.62
C ASP A 726 2.75 -15.28 2.27
N GLN A 727 1.88 -16.00 1.53
CA GLN A 727 1.18 -17.20 2.01
C GLN A 727 2.07 -18.46 2.14
N GLU A 728 3.37 -18.40 1.79
CA GLU A 728 4.29 -19.52 1.93
C GLU A 728 5.50 -19.21 2.82
N LEU A 729 5.32 -19.39 4.14
CA LEU A 729 6.28 -20.12 5.02
C LEU A 729 5.71 -20.24 6.46
N GLY A 730 4.92 -21.30 6.71
CA GLY A 730 4.66 -21.80 8.08
C GLY A 730 3.21 -21.74 8.59
N TYR A 731 2.32 -20.94 7.99
CA TYR A 731 0.92 -20.86 8.42
C TYR A 731 0.05 -21.91 7.72
N SER A 732 -0.78 -22.62 8.49
CA SER A 732 -1.60 -23.75 8.03
C SER A 732 -2.87 -23.30 7.28
N LYS A 733 -3.22 -24.04 6.22
CA LYS A 733 -4.34 -23.78 5.30
C LYS A 733 -5.72 -24.01 5.94
N GLY A 734 -6.20 -23.12 6.82
CA GLY A 734 -7.58 -23.24 7.29
C GLY A 734 -8.05 -22.38 8.47
N ASN A 735 -7.35 -21.32 8.89
CA ASN A 735 -7.83 -20.51 10.03
C ASN A 735 -7.49 -19.01 9.97
N VAL A 736 -7.14 -18.49 8.79
CA VAL A 736 -7.12 -17.03 8.55
C VAL A 736 -8.43 -16.64 7.88
N LYS A 737 -9.50 -16.56 8.67
CA LYS A 737 -10.63 -15.70 8.30
C LYS A 737 -10.07 -14.30 8.18
N SER A 738 -10.27 -13.64 7.03
CA SER A 738 -9.90 -12.24 6.94
C SER A 738 -10.98 -11.39 7.64
N SER A 739 -10.56 -10.24 8.15
CA SER A 739 -11.42 -9.39 8.98
C SER A 739 -12.58 -8.85 8.15
N TRP A 740 -13.76 -8.68 8.75
CA TRP A 740 -14.93 -8.18 8.01
C TRP A 740 -14.70 -6.78 7.41
N ILE A 741 -13.77 -6.00 7.96
CA ILE A 741 -13.34 -4.71 7.38
C ILE A 741 -12.68 -4.89 5.99
N TRP A 742 -12.40 -6.11 5.55
CA TRP A 742 -11.86 -6.46 4.24
C TRP A 742 -12.79 -7.33 3.39
N GLN A 743 -14.03 -7.61 3.82
CA GLN A 743 -14.97 -8.45 3.05
C GLN A 743 -15.28 -7.88 1.66
N GLU A 744 -15.19 -6.55 1.47
CA GLU A 744 -15.24 -5.89 0.15
C GLU A 744 -14.07 -6.24 -0.79
N LEU A 745 -13.02 -6.92 -0.30
CA LEU A 745 -11.82 -7.36 -1.02
C LEU A 745 -11.54 -8.86 -0.84
N GLU A 746 -12.44 -9.59 -0.19
CA GLU A 746 -12.24 -10.99 0.21
C GLU A 746 -12.83 -11.95 -0.83
N PHE A 747 -12.00 -12.86 -1.33
CA PHE A 747 -12.44 -13.90 -2.25
C PHE A 747 -13.04 -15.04 -1.43
N LEU A 748 -14.36 -14.99 -1.23
CA LEU A 748 -15.16 -16.03 -0.57
C LEU A 748 -14.75 -17.43 -1.04
N ASP A 749 -14.66 -18.38 -0.09
CA ASP A 749 -14.53 -19.78 -0.47
C ASP A 749 -15.86 -20.25 -1.06
N THR A 750 -15.79 -20.94 -2.20
CA THR A 750 -16.98 -21.26 -3.01
C THR A 750 -17.99 -22.15 -2.29
N ASP A 751 -17.53 -22.81 -1.23
CA ASP A 751 -18.27 -23.82 -0.49
C ASP A 751 -19.10 -23.15 0.64
N GLU A 752 -18.76 -21.91 1.04
CA GLU A 752 -19.67 -21.02 1.80
C GLU A 752 -20.68 -20.35 0.84
N VAL A 753 -20.25 -19.91 -0.35
CA VAL A 753 -21.11 -19.26 -1.36
C VAL A 753 -22.30 -20.13 -1.76
N GLU A 754 -22.10 -21.44 -1.96
CA GLU A 754 -23.17 -22.39 -2.31
C GLU A 754 -24.21 -22.56 -1.18
N SER A 755 -23.85 -22.23 0.07
CA SER A 755 -24.78 -22.24 1.22
C SER A 755 -25.50 -20.91 1.48
N GLN A 756 -24.90 -19.78 1.08
CA GLN A 756 -25.41 -18.42 1.31
C GLN A 756 -26.09 -17.79 0.10
N PHE A 757 -26.17 -18.49 -1.05
CA PHE A 757 -26.66 -17.93 -2.31
C PHE A 757 -28.14 -17.49 -2.30
N SER A 758 -28.93 -17.94 -1.32
CA SER A 758 -30.31 -17.47 -1.11
C SER A 758 -30.43 -16.20 -0.26
N GLU A 759 -29.33 -15.76 0.37
CA GLU A 759 -29.28 -14.58 1.25
C GLU A 759 -28.62 -13.37 0.57
N TYR A 760 -27.77 -13.61 -0.45
CA TYR A 760 -27.14 -12.55 -1.25
C TYR A 760 -28.07 -11.95 -2.32
N SER A 761 -27.93 -10.64 -2.56
CA SER A 761 -28.63 -9.96 -3.65
C SER A 761 -27.94 -10.15 -5.00
N GLU A 762 -28.72 -10.05 -6.09
CA GLU A 762 -28.22 -10.16 -7.47
C GLU A 762 -27.03 -9.21 -7.73
N GLU A 763 -27.06 -8.00 -7.18
CA GLU A 763 -26.01 -6.99 -7.34
C GLU A 763 -24.68 -7.43 -6.70
N VAL A 764 -24.71 -8.08 -5.53
CA VAL A 764 -23.50 -8.62 -4.88
C VAL A 764 -22.92 -9.78 -5.69
N VAL A 765 -23.76 -10.70 -6.18
CA VAL A 765 -23.34 -11.81 -7.03
C VAL A 765 -22.70 -11.29 -8.33
N LYS A 766 -23.33 -10.29 -8.96
CA LYS A 766 -22.85 -9.65 -10.19
C LYS A 766 -21.48 -8.98 -10.01
N VAL A 767 -21.32 -8.17 -8.96
CA VAL A 767 -20.04 -7.51 -8.63
C VAL A 767 -18.95 -8.52 -8.29
N HIS A 768 -19.28 -9.60 -7.56
CA HIS A 768 -18.35 -10.69 -7.30
C HIS A 768 -17.94 -11.41 -8.60
N TRP A 769 -18.88 -11.66 -9.52
CA TRP A 769 -18.58 -12.25 -10.83
C TRP A 769 -17.63 -11.38 -11.66
N PHE A 770 -17.89 -10.08 -11.80
CA PHE A 770 -16.98 -9.16 -12.49
C PHE A 770 -15.56 -9.19 -11.88
N ARG A 771 -15.45 -9.10 -10.56
CA ARG A 771 -14.15 -9.16 -9.84
C ARG A 771 -13.38 -10.45 -10.11
N VAL A 772 -14.07 -11.59 -10.13
CA VAL A 772 -13.45 -12.90 -10.41
C VAL A 772 -13.12 -13.07 -11.90
N SER A 773 -13.94 -12.56 -12.82
CA SER A 773 -13.68 -12.58 -14.27
C SER A 773 -12.44 -11.76 -14.63
N ALA A 774 -12.37 -10.49 -14.20
CA ALA A 774 -11.19 -9.65 -14.40
C ALA A 774 -9.93 -10.24 -13.74
N LEU A 775 -10.02 -10.80 -12.53
CA LEU A 775 -8.89 -11.48 -11.88
C LEU A 775 -8.41 -12.69 -12.69
N ARG A 776 -9.33 -13.49 -13.27
CA ARG A 776 -9.00 -14.62 -14.14
C ARG A 776 -8.31 -14.15 -15.41
N ALA A 777 -8.78 -13.07 -16.02
CA ALA A 777 -8.16 -12.46 -17.19
C ALA A 777 -6.73 -11.96 -16.87
N ARG A 778 -6.54 -11.16 -15.82
CA ARG A 778 -5.20 -10.64 -15.42
C ARG A 778 -4.18 -11.75 -15.12
N TRP A 779 -4.59 -12.85 -14.49
CA TRP A 779 -3.69 -14.00 -14.25
C TRP A 779 -3.37 -14.79 -15.52
N TRP A 780 -4.33 -14.95 -16.43
CA TRP A 780 -4.07 -15.59 -17.73
C TRP A 780 -3.13 -14.74 -18.59
N GLU A 781 -3.36 -13.43 -18.66
CA GLU A 781 -2.47 -12.46 -19.32
C GLU A 781 -1.05 -12.53 -18.73
N GLU A 782 -0.90 -12.63 -17.40
CA GLU A 782 0.41 -12.80 -16.74
C GLU A 782 1.12 -14.08 -17.19
N GLN A 783 0.41 -15.21 -17.29
CA GLN A 783 0.99 -16.47 -17.74
C GLN A 783 1.54 -16.35 -19.17
N GLU A 784 0.74 -15.81 -20.09
CA GLU A 784 1.13 -15.69 -21.50
C GLU A 784 2.22 -14.62 -21.73
N VAL A 785 2.17 -13.49 -21.01
CA VAL A 785 3.25 -12.49 -21.03
C VAL A 785 4.55 -13.11 -20.51
N VAL A 786 4.55 -13.84 -19.40
CA VAL A 786 5.78 -14.43 -18.85
C VAL A 786 6.38 -15.46 -19.79
N LEU A 787 5.56 -16.27 -20.49
CA LEU A 787 6.04 -17.17 -21.53
C LEU A 787 6.69 -16.40 -22.69
N GLU A 788 6.08 -15.32 -23.18
CA GLU A 788 6.68 -14.50 -24.24
C GLU A 788 7.94 -13.76 -23.75
N GLU A 789 7.99 -13.29 -22.51
CA GLU A 789 9.18 -12.70 -21.88
C GLU A 789 10.35 -13.67 -21.80
N MET A 790 10.08 -14.97 -21.59
CA MET A 790 11.11 -16.02 -21.70
C MET A 790 11.62 -16.16 -23.12
N ARG A 791 10.73 -16.19 -24.13
CA ARG A 791 11.11 -16.27 -25.55
C ARG A 791 11.94 -15.06 -25.96
N ARG A 792 11.50 -13.84 -25.61
CA ARG A 792 12.24 -12.58 -25.82
C ARG A 792 13.59 -12.56 -25.14
N THR A 793 13.69 -13.06 -23.90
CA THR A 793 14.98 -13.14 -23.20
C THR A 793 15.99 -14.00 -23.97
N VAL A 794 15.56 -15.16 -24.48
CA VAL A 794 16.40 -16.00 -25.35
C VAL A 794 16.72 -15.32 -26.69
N ARG A 795 15.74 -14.69 -27.35
CA ARG A 795 15.96 -13.94 -28.61
C ARG A 795 16.95 -12.80 -28.44
N PHE A 796 16.84 -12.03 -27.36
CA PHE A 796 17.71 -10.91 -27.02
C PHE A 796 19.16 -11.37 -26.79
N PHE A 797 19.36 -12.47 -26.04
CA PHE A 797 20.70 -13.01 -25.86
C PHE A 797 21.27 -13.59 -27.16
N LYS A 798 20.46 -14.20 -28.03
CA LYS A 798 20.90 -14.66 -29.36
C LYS A 798 21.25 -13.51 -30.31
N TYR A 799 20.48 -12.42 -30.32
CA TYR A 799 20.83 -11.17 -31.03
C TYR A 799 22.18 -10.62 -30.57
N HIS A 800 22.35 -10.46 -29.26
CA HIS A 800 23.59 -9.92 -28.72
C HIS A 800 24.77 -10.88 -28.88
N HIS A 801 24.54 -12.20 -28.87
CA HIS A 801 25.56 -13.18 -29.24
C HIS A 801 26.04 -12.94 -30.68
N TRP A 802 25.10 -12.90 -31.63
CA TRP A 802 25.36 -12.66 -33.05
C TRP A 802 26.12 -11.34 -33.31
N ILE A 803 25.61 -10.20 -32.83
CA ILE A 803 26.21 -8.88 -33.13
C ILE A 803 27.64 -8.72 -32.56
N TRP A 804 28.00 -9.49 -31.53
CA TRP A 804 29.37 -9.54 -31.00
C TRP A 804 30.28 -10.52 -31.76
N LEU A 805 29.75 -11.58 -32.38
CA LEU A 805 30.49 -12.43 -33.33
C LEU A 805 30.78 -11.69 -34.64
N GLU A 806 29.76 -11.07 -35.25
CA GLU A 806 29.91 -10.22 -36.46
C GLU A 806 30.99 -9.15 -36.28
N ARG A 807 30.93 -8.43 -35.16
CA ARG A 807 31.92 -7.42 -34.77
C ARG A 807 33.31 -8.03 -34.56
N GLY A 808 33.39 -9.27 -34.09
CA GLY A 808 34.64 -10.02 -33.96
C GLY A 808 35.27 -10.30 -35.33
N SER A 809 34.52 -10.92 -36.23
CA SER A 809 34.95 -11.24 -37.60
C SER A 809 35.33 -9.99 -38.40
N ALA A 810 34.51 -8.93 -38.35
CA ALA A 810 34.81 -7.67 -39.02
C ALA A 810 36.12 -7.03 -38.52
N ARG A 811 36.36 -7.03 -37.19
CA ARG A 811 37.61 -6.49 -36.62
C ARG A 811 38.82 -7.36 -36.92
N GLU A 812 38.65 -8.66 -37.11
CA GLU A 812 39.74 -9.55 -37.53
C GLU A 812 40.13 -9.32 -39.00
N LEU A 813 39.15 -9.12 -39.89
CA LEU A 813 39.39 -8.73 -41.29
C LEU A 813 40.09 -7.36 -41.41
N GLU A 814 39.82 -6.44 -40.47
CA GLU A 814 40.55 -5.15 -40.34
C GLU A 814 41.95 -5.29 -39.68
N GLY A 815 42.36 -6.50 -39.28
CA GLY A 815 43.63 -6.75 -38.57
C GLY A 815 43.65 -6.33 -37.09
N LEU A 816 42.52 -5.86 -36.54
CA LEU A 816 42.37 -5.37 -35.17
C LEU A 816 42.13 -6.52 -34.17
N LEU A 817 43.07 -7.47 -34.13
CA LEU A 817 43.00 -8.72 -33.35
C LEU A 817 42.60 -8.51 -31.87
N GLY A 818 43.04 -7.42 -31.24
CA GLY A 818 42.68 -7.07 -29.86
C GLY A 818 41.21 -6.67 -29.67
N GLU A 819 40.60 -5.98 -30.65
CA GLU A 819 39.15 -5.72 -30.65
C GLU A 819 38.38 -7.01 -30.97
N ALA A 820 38.84 -7.81 -31.94
CA ALA A 820 38.22 -9.08 -32.31
C ALA A 820 38.16 -10.06 -31.12
N ALA A 821 39.27 -10.23 -30.39
CA ALA A 821 39.33 -11.05 -29.19
C ALA A 821 38.42 -10.52 -28.06
N TYR A 822 38.31 -9.20 -27.89
CA TYR A 822 37.38 -8.62 -26.91
C TYR A 822 35.90 -8.80 -27.30
N ALA A 823 35.58 -8.72 -28.60
CA ALA A 823 34.26 -8.95 -29.14
C ALA A 823 33.83 -10.42 -28.97
N ARG A 824 34.69 -11.38 -29.33
CA ARG A 824 34.48 -12.81 -29.04
C ARG A 824 34.31 -13.09 -27.54
N LYS A 825 35.04 -12.37 -26.67
CA LYS A 825 34.84 -12.42 -25.21
C LYS A 825 33.48 -11.83 -24.75
N GLN A 826 32.84 -10.96 -25.53
CA GLN A 826 31.45 -10.56 -25.27
C GLN A 826 30.47 -11.60 -25.81
N ALA A 827 30.72 -12.18 -26.99
CA ALA A 827 29.91 -13.26 -27.54
C ALA A 827 29.76 -14.42 -26.54
N TYR A 828 30.87 -14.95 -26.02
CA TYR A 828 30.88 -16.01 -25.00
C TYR A 828 30.14 -15.66 -23.69
N ARG A 829 29.96 -14.37 -23.36
CA ARG A 829 29.13 -13.96 -22.22
C ARG A 829 27.64 -14.14 -22.51
N TYR A 830 27.21 -13.88 -23.74
CA TYR A 830 25.82 -14.10 -24.17
C TYR A 830 25.53 -15.58 -24.41
N GLU A 831 26.49 -16.35 -24.92
CA GLU A 831 26.40 -17.83 -24.96
C GLU A 831 26.10 -18.41 -23.58
N ARG A 832 26.87 -18.04 -22.55
CA ARG A 832 26.60 -18.44 -21.16
C ARG A 832 25.26 -17.96 -20.59
N LEU A 833 24.68 -16.87 -21.12
CA LEU A 833 23.33 -16.43 -20.74
C LEU A 833 22.23 -17.24 -21.47
N ILE A 834 22.49 -17.67 -22.71
CA ILE A 834 21.65 -18.63 -23.44
C ILE A 834 21.66 -19.99 -22.74
N ASP A 835 22.81 -20.46 -22.25
CA ASP A 835 22.91 -21.68 -21.43
C ASP A 835 22.21 -21.54 -20.08
N GLY A 836 22.30 -20.35 -19.46
CA GLY A 836 21.49 -20.01 -18.30
C GLY A 836 19.98 -20.12 -18.57
N CYS A 837 19.51 -19.71 -19.75
CA CYS A 837 18.12 -19.93 -20.17
C CYS A 837 17.82 -21.41 -20.42
N ARG A 838 18.69 -22.14 -21.14
CA ARG A 838 18.55 -23.58 -21.44
C ARG A 838 18.30 -24.39 -20.16
N ILE A 839 19.15 -24.19 -19.15
CA ILE A 839 19.03 -24.90 -17.85
C ILE A 839 17.79 -24.46 -17.09
N MET A 840 17.54 -23.14 -16.98
CA MET A 840 16.42 -22.63 -16.18
C MET A 840 15.03 -22.91 -16.78
N PHE A 841 14.92 -23.04 -18.11
CA PHE A 841 13.66 -23.26 -18.81
C PHE A 841 13.45 -24.72 -19.26
N GLN A 842 14.35 -25.64 -18.93
CA GLN A 842 14.30 -27.05 -19.38
C GLN A 842 12.97 -27.76 -19.05
N ASP A 843 12.35 -27.40 -17.91
CA ASP A 843 11.12 -28.01 -17.38
C ASP A 843 9.84 -27.26 -17.83
N ILE A 844 9.95 -26.40 -18.86
CA ILE A 844 8.87 -25.54 -19.38
C ILE A 844 8.59 -25.95 -20.85
N PRO A 845 7.62 -26.84 -21.11
CA PRO A 845 7.42 -27.42 -22.45
C PRO A 845 7.05 -26.40 -23.55
N GLU A 846 6.55 -25.22 -23.18
CA GLU A 846 6.19 -24.13 -24.10
C GLU A 846 7.39 -23.26 -24.54
N ILE A 847 8.60 -23.55 -24.03
CA ILE A 847 9.82 -22.73 -24.18
C ILE A 847 11.02 -23.60 -24.66
N ASP A 848 10.98 -24.02 -25.93
CA ASP A 848 12.15 -24.65 -26.56
C ASP A 848 13.26 -23.61 -26.84
N THR A 849 14.20 -23.53 -25.89
CA THR A 849 15.38 -22.65 -25.97
C THR A 849 16.34 -22.97 -27.12
N MET A 850 16.28 -24.17 -27.70
CA MET A 850 17.05 -24.51 -28.91
C MET A 850 16.34 -23.97 -30.16
N ASN A 851 15.03 -24.18 -30.27
CA ASN A 851 14.25 -23.78 -31.44
C ASN A 851 13.89 -22.29 -31.53
N ILE A 852 13.86 -21.53 -30.42
CA ILE A 852 13.73 -20.07 -30.46
C ILE A 852 14.89 -19.47 -31.28
N ARG A 853 14.60 -18.85 -32.43
CA ARG A 853 15.59 -18.20 -33.32
C ARG A 853 15.59 -16.69 -33.14
N HIS A 854 16.69 -16.05 -33.52
CA HIS A 854 16.77 -14.60 -33.66
C HIS A 854 16.55 -14.21 -35.13
N TYR A 855 15.99 -13.01 -35.35
CA TYR A 855 15.66 -12.46 -36.66
C TYR A 855 16.20 -11.03 -36.77
N ALA A 856 16.90 -10.71 -37.85
CA ALA A 856 17.36 -9.35 -38.15
C ALA A 856 16.84 -8.90 -39.52
N LYS A 857 16.60 -7.59 -39.69
CA LYS A 857 16.22 -7.02 -40.98
C LYS A 857 17.44 -6.82 -41.88
N THR A 858 17.25 -7.09 -43.17
CA THR A 858 18.09 -6.62 -44.26
C THR A 858 17.95 -5.11 -44.45
N LYS A 859 18.85 -4.50 -45.24
CA LYS A 859 18.71 -3.10 -45.69
C LYS A 859 17.40 -2.88 -46.46
N ASP A 860 16.89 -3.92 -47.12
CA ASP A 860 15.67 -3.92 -47.92
C ASP A 860 14.41 -4.24 -47.08
N GLY A 861 14.50 -4.14 -45.75
CA GLY A 861 13.39 -4.33 -44.80
C GLY A 861 12.97 -5.79 -44.56
N LYS A 862 13.36 -6.74 -45.41
CA LYS A 862 13.04 -8.17 -45.25
C LYS A 862 13.72 -8.75 -44.01
N TRP A 863 12.98 -9.49 -43.21
CA TRP A 863 13.51 -10.29 -42.09
C TRP A 863 14.30 -11.50 -42.60
N ILE A 864 15.45 -11.78 -41.99
CA ILE A 864 16.21 -13.04 -42.15
C ILE A 864 16.24 -13.75 -40.81
N LYS A 865 16.07 -15.08 -40.83
CA LYS A 865 16.15 -15.99 -39.68
C LYS A 865 17.60 -16.44 -39.50
N TYR A 866 18.17 -16.28 -38.32
CA TYR A 866 19.55 -16.67 -38.04
C TYR A 866 19.60 -17.91 -37.14
N VAL A 867 20.38 -18.90 -37.56
CA VAL A 867 20.64 -20.16 -36.84
C VAL A 867 22.11 -20.19 -36.43
N TYR A 868 22.39 -20.39 -35.14
CA TYR A 868 23.76 -20.57 -34.65
C TYR A 868 24.29 -21.95 -35.07
N ASP A 869 25.48 -21.96 -35.66
CA ASP A 869 26.27 -23.15 -35.94
C ASP A 869 27.45 -23.19 -34.96
N ALA A 870 27.55 -24.29 -34.22
CA ALA A 870 28.55 -24.49 -33.18
C ALA A 870 29.88 -25.05 -33.71
N GLU A 871 29.92 -25.59 -34.93
CA GLU A 871 31.17 -26.08 -35.55
C GLU A 871 31.97 -24.91 -36.14
N SER A 872 31.28 -23.98 -36.82
CA SER A 872 31.90 -22.74 -37.34
C SER A 872 31.98 -21.61 -36.32
N ILE A 873 31.20 -21.66 -35.24
CA ILE A 873 31.01 -20.55 -34.27
C ILE A 873 30.52 -19.27 -34.99
N THR A 874 29.58 -19.44 -35.92
CA THR A 874 28.93 -18.34 -36.66
C THR A 874 27.41 -18.48 -36.66
N TYR A 875 26.69 -17.49 -37.18
CA TYR A 875 25.27 -17.64 -37.48
C TYR A 875 25.06 -17.75 -38.99
N VAL A 876 24.39 -18.82 -39.41
CA VAL A 876 23.99 -19.04 -40.80
C VAL A 876 22.61 -18.42 -41.01
N ALA A 877 22.49 -17.63 -42.08
CA ALA A 877 21.21 -17.11 -42.54
C ALA A 877 20.37 -18.23 -43.16
N GLN A 878 19.13 -18.36 -42.72
CA GLN A 878 18.07 -19.11 -43.39
C GLN A 878 17.08 -18.11 -43.97
N ASN A 879 16.81 -18.24 -45.28
CA ASN A 879 15.71 -17.57 -45.96
C ASN A 879 14.37 -18.21 -45.57
#